data_AF-A0A8X6HXM9-F1
#
_entry.id   AF-A0A8X6HXM9-F1
#
_cell.length_a   1.000
_cell.length_b   1.000
_cell.length_c   1.000
_cell.angle_alpha   90.00
_cell.angle_beta   90.00
_cell.angle_gamma   90.00
#
_symmetry.space_group_name_H-M   'P 1'
#
loop_
_entity.id
_entity.type
_entity.pdbx_description
1 polymer ?
#
loop_
_entity_poly.entity_id
_entity_poly.type
_entity_poly.pdbx_seq_one_letter_code
_entity_poly.pdbx_strand_id
1 'polypeptide(L)'
;MGHREEVVEDADPAVMYYLPQYGAECTLANIRNSSWIPSARNVVRKILRTCITCRKVSAEVSQQLMADLLAARNTVCRVFSQMAGKQTGYDFWNNVLHSPQYVAAPMVDMSELAFRMLCRQHGAQLCYSPMLHSAQFSQDFLYRKDNFSTCIGDRPLIVQFCANDPNVFVNAASMVSSECDAIDLNLGCPQAIAKKGYYGSFLQEDWDLIRALVQKASSELPVPVTCKMRILPEDSKKSIEYAKMLEHAGCSVLTVHGRTREQKGHATGLASWEVIKEIKANVKIPVIANGNILTFDDIQDCLRYTGADAVMSAEALLHNPALFSGKNPPVWKIVEQYLQLAEKYDTPIKCVRCHLFKILYLCIYQCEEVRHLLNEGSSLEDFSSVIEILKRFPDRFPVVKELEQTGDEMDNIFNFPFEMKTDNQKTRNLLNSNENAIGDENENIVEDQVEENYLPIWLCHSRPRIAIHDKSRGCFSKYFDSKMEETTEENQGESYMSKKQQRKARRHERLAGRMKEKRKLKKMRRKEKVAEMKLQQAPVTDGLVEKKNNLTKKQQKMAIKERLLKAQGTSPKICINLGFAATMETKELSRLSTQLRRLYGSNRHSPNPVHLYFCGFSPADEFYQICASKNDGFSSYIVEMTAEAPEDLFAFEDIIYLSPDSENALETLESNKVYVIGGIVDDTVEKNLSLNHAKNFNIKSARLPIQEHLVPCSSNPGTTVLTVNQVFDILLKYYETKDWTEALGSHVPFRKGYCTPSRRDGLSPKAEEDSNRMCL
;
A
#
# COMPACT_ATOMS: atom_id res chain seq x y z
N MET A 1 -57.52 -31.55 31.09
CA MET A 1 -58.11 -30.20 31.05
C MET A 1 -57.53 -29.39 32.19
N GLY A 2 -57.01 -28.20 31.89
CA GLY A 2 -56.50 -27.25 32.90
C GLY A 2 -55.09 -26.75 32.60
N HIS A 3 -54.91 -25.99 31.51
CA HIS A 3 -53.77 -25.10 31.35
C HIS A 3 -53.85 -24.01 32.41
N ARG A 4 -52.78 -23.81 33.20
CA ARG A 4 -52.48 -22.51 33.80
C ARG A 4 -51.27 -21.95 33.08
N GLU A 5 -51.52 -20.88 32.35
CA GLU A 5 -50.52 -19.93 31.89
C GLU A 5 -49.92 -19.26 33.13
N GLU A 6 -48.64 -19.47 33.38
CA GLU A 6 -47.83 -18.51 34.14
C GLU A 6 -47.03 -17.71 33.13
N VAL A 7 -47.50 -16.47 32.94
CA VAL A 7 -46.79 -15.39 32.30
C VAL A 7 -45.53 -15.13 33.14
N VAL A 8 -44.35 -15.39 32.58
CA VAL A 8 -43.09 -14.88 33.15
C VAL A 8 -42.87 -13.50 32.57
N GLU A 9 -43.50 -12.51 33.20
CA GLU A 9 -43.07 -11.11 33.14
C GLU A 9 -41.70 -11.00 33.86
N ASP A 10 -40.81 -10.20 33.28
CA ASP A 10 -39.51 -9.77 33.77
C ASP A 10 -38.43 -10.85 33.98
N ALA A 11 -37.78 -11.23 32.87
CA ALA A 11 -36.40 -11.71 32.91
C ALA A 11 -35.44 -10.57 32.53
N ASP A 12 -34.74 -10.06 33.55
CA ASP A 12 -33.70 -9.03 33.48
C ASP A 12 -32.63 -9.33 32.39
N PRO A 13 -32.38 -8.41 31.43
CA PRO A 13 -31.33 -8.56 30.41
C PRO A 13 -29.90 -8.72 30.99
N ALA A 14 -29.68 -8.47 32.27
CA ALA A 14 -28.37 -8.57 32.93
C ALA A 14 -27.85 -10.02 33.13
N VAL A 15 -28.66 -11.05 32.88
CA VAL A 15 -28.25 -12.45 33.16
C VAL A 15 -27.30 -13.03 32.10
N MET A 16 -27.12 -12.38 30.95
CA MET A 16 -26.14 -12.80 29.93
C MET A 16 -24.70 -12.33 30.21
N TYR A 17 -24.46 -11.62 31.31
CA TYR A 17 -23.16 -10.98 31.61
C TYR A 17 -22.40 -11.52 32.84
N TYR A 18 -22.77 -12.69 33.38
CA TYR A 18 -22.14 -13.24 34.61
C TYR A 18 -21.25 -14.47 34.41
N LEU A 19 -20.44 -14.51 33.35
CA LEU A 19 -19.44 -15.57 33.14
C LEU A 19 -17.96 -15.14 33.01
N PRO A 20 -17.56 -13.87 33.27
CA PRO A 20 -16.15 -13.58 33.53
C PRO A 20 -15.80 -13.08 34.94
N GLN A 21 -16.74 -12.89 35.88
CA GLN A 21 -16.42 -12.28 37.19
C GLN A 21 -16.21 -13.22 38.38
N TYR A 22 -16.35 -14.53 38.24
CA TYR A 22 -15.92 -15.47 39.28
C TYR A 22 -14.73 -16.29 38.79
N GLY A 23 -13.54 -15.83 39.18
CA GLY A 23 -12.37 -16.71 39.24
C GLY A 23 -12.72 -17.92 40.11
N ALA A 24 -12.56 -19.12 39.54
CA ALA A 24 -12.47 -20.38 40.27
C ALA A 24 -13.50 -20.62 41.41
N GLU A 25 -14.82 -20.51 41.19
CA GLU A 25 -15.82 -21.15 42.06
C GLU A 25 -17.21 -21.22 41.41
N CYS A 26 -17.40 -22.16 40.48
CA CYS A 26 -18.73 -22.56 40.01
C CYS A 26 -18.98 -23.99 40.52
N THR A 27 -19.73 -24.14 41.62
CA THR A 27 -19.96 -25.46 42.25
C THR A 27 -21.10 -26.23 41.56
N LEU A 28 -20.93 -27.55 41.47
CA LEU A 28 -21.88 -28.51 40.88
C LEU A 28 -23.32 -28.42 41.40
N ALA A 29 -23.52 -27.81 42.58
CA ALA A 29 -24.82 -27.59 43.20
C ALA A 29 -25.65 -26.52 42.45
N ASN A 30 -25.02 -25.47 41.94
CA ASN A 30 -25.70 -24.35 41.28
C ASN A 30 -26.21 -24.70 39.87
N ILE A 31 -25.57 -25.67 39.21
CA ILE A 31 -25.94 -26.16 37.86
C ILE A 31 -27.17 -27.09 37.92
N ARG A 32 -27.44 -27.76 39.05
CA ARG A 32 -28.56 -28.70 39.19
C ARG A 32 -29.93 -28.02 39.34
N ASN A 33 -29.96 -26.79 39.84
CA ASN A 33 -31.19 -26.11 40.25
C ASN A 33 -31.72 -25.06 39.25
N SER A 34 -31.02 -24.82 38.12
CA SER A 34 -31.45 -23.86 37.11
C SER A 34 -32.31 -24.50 36.02
N SER A 35 -33.37 -23.80 35.62
CA SER A 35 -34.39 -24.20 34.63
C SER A 35 -33.85 -24.17 33.18
N TRP A 36 -32.94 -25.08 32.85
CA TRP A 36 -32.39 -25.23 31.50
C TRP A 36 -33.20 -26.19 30.60
N ILE A 37 -33.17 -25.91 29.30
CA ILE A 37 -33.79 -26.67 28.20
C ILE A 37 -33.39 -28.17 28.27
N PRO A 38 -34.33 -29.12 28.08
CA PRO A 38 -34.10 -30.58 28.24
C PRO A 38 -32.89 -31.16 27.49
N SER A 39 -32.51 -30.56 26.35
CA SER A 39 -31.36 -30.98 25.53
C SER A 39 -30.00 -30.70 26.20
N ALA A 40 -29.86 -29.60 26.94
CA ALA A 40 -28.65 -29.28 27.70
C ALA A 40 -28.47 -30.25 28.89
N ARG A 41 -29.59 -30.70 29.47
CA ARG A 41 -29.60 -31.71 30.55
C ARG A 41 -28.97 -33.04 30.14
N ASN A 42 -29.10 -33.45 28.87
CA ASN A 42 -28.51 -34.69 28.37
C ASN A 42 -27.00 -34.58 28.13
N VAL A 43 -26.51 -33.40 27.71
CA VAL A 43 -25.08 -33.11 27.62
C VAL A 43 -24.47 -33.09 29.02
N VAL A 44 -25.05 -32.35 29.96
CA VAL A 44 -24.61 -32.29 31.36
C VAL A 44 -24.63 -33.68 32.05
N ARG A 45 -25.62 -34.53 31.76
CA ARG A 45 -25.64 -35.93 32.25
C ARG A 45 -24.54 -36.81 31.66
N LYS A 46 -24.12 -36.54 30.41
CA LYS A 46 -23.00 -37.25 29.76
C LYS A 46 -21.67 -36.85 30.42
N ILE A 47 -21.52 -35.58 30.77
CA ILE A 47 -20.38 -35.01 31.50
C ILE A 47 -20.24 -35.60 32.92
N LEU A 48 -21.36 -35.80 33.62
CA LEU A 48 -21.39 -36.36 34.98
C LEU A 48 -21.09 -37.88 35.06
N ARG A 49 -21.03 -38.59 33.92
CA ARG A 49 -20.75 -40.03 33.88
C ARG A 49 -19.27 -40.38 33.71
N THR A 50 -18.41 -39.40 33.45
CA THR A 50 -16.95 -39.60 33.36
C THR A 50 -16.30 -39.59 34.75
N CYS A 51 -16.16 -40.80 35.31
CA CYS A 51 -15.29 -41.23 36.41
C CYS A 51 -15.33 -40.43 37.74
N ILE A 52 -16.27 -40.78 38.62
CA ILE A 52 -16.27 -40.41 40.05
C ILE A 52 -15.07 -41.01 40.82
N THR A 53 -14.36 -41.98 40.25
CA THR A 53 -13.35 -42.77 40.96
C THR A 53 -11.90 -42.30 40.77
N CYS A 54 -11.57 -41.46 39.79
CA CYS A 54 -10.17 -41.24 39.40
C CYS A 54 -9.60 -39.82 39.52
N ARG A 55 -10.39 -38.78 39.87
CA ARG A 55 -9.94 -37.38 40.15
C ARG A 55 -8.80 -36.82 39.26
N LYS A 56 -8.68 -37.25 38.02
CA LYS A 56 -7.76 -36.69 37.02
C LYS A 56 -8.52 -36.55 35.71
N VAL A 57 -8.93 -35.33 35.37
CA VAL A 57 -9.32 -34.99 34.01
C VAL A 57 -8.01 -34.68 33.28
N SER A 58 -7.65 -35.45 32.26
CA SER A 58 -6.49 -35.10 31.44
C SER A 58 -6.74 -33.76 30.74
N ALA A 59 -5.69 -32.99 30.46
CA ALA A 59 -5.79 -31.68 29.81
C ALA A 59 -6.55 -31.75 28.47
N GLU A 60 -6.43 -32.87 27.74
CA GLU A 60 -7.13 -33.15 26.49
C GLU A 60 -8.64 -33.34 26.68
N VAL A 61 -9.07 -34.03 27.73
CA VAL A 61 -10.51 -34.18 28.05
C VAL A 61 -11.11 -32.84 28.46
N SER A 62 -10.35 -31.98 29.13
CA SER A 62 -10.78 -30.61 29.49
C SER A 62 -10.95 -29.71 28.26
N GLN A 63 -10.03 -29.77 27.29
CA GLN A 63 -10.14 -29.01 26.04
C GLN A 63 -11.31 -29.46 25.17
N GLN A 64 -11.51 -30.77 25.01
CA GLN A 64 -12.65 -31.31 24.26
C GLN A 64 -13.98 -30.95 24.93
N LEU A 65 -14.04 -31.04 26.26
CA LEU A 65 -15.22 -30.68 27.05
C LEU A 65 -15.56 -29.18 26.91
N MET A 66 -14.55 -28.31 26.92
CA MET A 66 -14.74 -26.87 26.71
C MET A 66 -15.19 -26.57 25.28
N ALA A 67 -14.63 -27.27 24.28
CA ALA A 67 -15.06 -27.15 22.88
C ALA A 67 -16.53 -27.59 22.69
N ASP A 68 -16.93 -28.69 23.32
CA ASP A 68 -18.31 -29.20 23.27
C ASP A 68 -19.30 -28.27 24.00
N LEU A 69 -18.90 -27.68 25.13
CA LEU A 69 -19.68 -26.66 25.85
C LEU A 69 -19.82 -25.36 25.04
N LEU A 70 -18.75 -24.94 24.34
CA LEU A 70 -18.77 -23.80 23.42
C LEU A 70 -19.68 -24.06 22.22
N ALA A 71 -19.62 -25.26 21.64
CA ALA A 71 -20.50 -25.68 20.54
C ALA A 71 -21.97 -25.71 20.99
N ALA A 72 -22.25 -26.20 22.20
CA ALA A 72 -23.58 -26.19 22.79
C ALA A 72 -24.08 -24.77 23.07
N ARG A 73 -23.24 -23.87 23.61
CA ARG A 73 -23.56 -22.45 23.81
C ARG A 73 -23.91 -21.78 22.50
N ASN A 74 -23.10 -21.97 21.46
CA ASN A 74 -23.34 -21.39 20.14
C ASN A 74 -24.62 -21.93 19.51
N THR A 75 -24.94 -23.21 19.73
CA THR A 75 -26.20 -23.80 19.28
C THR A 75 -27.40 -23.18 20.00
N VAL A 76 -27.32 -23.00 21.33
CA VAL A 76 -28.37 -22.38 22.14
C VAL A 76 -28.54 -20.90 21.77
N CYS A 77 -27.46 -20.12 21.66
CA CYS A 77 -27.52 -18.73 21.20
C CYS A 77 -28.12 -18.62 19.80
N ARG A 78 -27.83 -19.57 18.89
CA ARG A 78 -28.43 -19.62 17.54
C ARG A 78 -29.93 -19.88 17.61
N VAL A 79 -30.39 -20.79 18.45
CA VAL A 79 -31.83 -21.07 18.65
C VAL A 79 -32.55 -19.87 19.27
N PHE A 80 -31.98 -19.23 20.29
CA PHE A 80 -32.57 -18.03 20.88
C PHE A 80 -32.56 -16.82 19.91
N SER A 81 -31.52 -16.66 19.10
CA SER A 81 -31.46 -15.62 18.05
C SER A 81 -32.47 -15.88 16.93
N GLN A 82 -32.73 -17.15 16.59
CA GLN A 82 -33.80 -17.53 15.66
C GLN A 82 -35.19 -17.22 16.23
N MET A 83 -35.37 -17.27 17.55
CA MET A 83 -36.63 -16.93 18.21
C MET A 83 -36.85 -15.42 18.39
N ALA A 84 -35.78 -14.62 18.51
CA ALA A 84 -35.84 -13.17 18.71
C ALA A 84 -35.94 -12.34 17.41
N GLY A 85 -35.81 -12.99 16.24
CA GLY A 85 -35.76 -12.31 14.95
C GLY A 85 -34.42 -11.60 14.70
N LYS A 86 -34.06 -11.45 13.42
CA LYS A 86 -32.84 -10.75 12.99
C LYS A 86 -33.01 -9.24 13.26
N GLN A 87 -32.32 -8.73 14.29
CA GLN A 87 -32.28 -7.29 14.56
C GLN A 87 -31.58 -6.56 13.41
N THR A 88 -32.07 -5.39 13.03
CA THR A 88 -31.52 -4.58 11.93
C THR A 88 -31.49 -3.10 12.33
N GLY A 89 -30.87 -2.25 11.51
CA GLY A 89 -30.84 -0.81 11.75
C GLY A 89 -30.28 -0.43 13.12
N TYR A 90 -30.96 0.50 13.79
CA TYR A 90 -30.57 0.99 15.12
C TYR A 90 -30.67 -0.06 16.23
N ASP A 91 -31.59 -1.03 16.15
CA ASP A 91 -31.68 -2.09 17.16
C ASP A 91 -30.43 -2.97 17.11
N PHE A 92 -30.00 -3.35 15.90
CA PHE A 92 -28.74 -4.07 15.71
C PHE A 92 -27.54 -3.27 16.20
N TRP A 93 -27.48 -1.98 15.85
CA TRP A 93 -26.41 -1.08 16.26
C TRP A 93 -26.29 -0.95 17.78
N ASN A 94 -27.41 -0.75 18.47
CA ASN A 94 -27.45 -0.51 19.90
C ASN A 94 -27.23 -1.80 20.70
N ASN A 95 -27.93 -2.88 20.33
CA ASN A 95 -28.03 -4.07 21.17
C ASN A 95 -26.96 -5.12 20.85
N VAL A 96 -26.54 -5.23 19.58
CA VAL A 96 -25.58 -6.25 19.13
C VAL A 96 -24.18 -5.66 18.96
N LEU A 97 -24.07 -4.49 18.31
CA LEU A 97 -22.77 -3.83 18.13
C LEU A 97 -22.35 -2.95 19.31
N HIS A 98 -23.28 -2.67 20.25
CA HIS A 98 -23.06 -1.83 21.43
C HIS A 98 -22.67 -0.38 21.11
N SER A 99 -23.29 0.20 20.08
CA SER A 99 -23.10 1.60 19.66
C SER A 99 -21.62 2.04 19.54
N PRO A 100 -20.81 1.34 18.72
CA PRO A 100 -19.39 1.59 18.65
C PRO A 100 -19.12 2.95 17.99
N GLN A 101 -18.25 3.77 18.57
CA GLN A 101 -17.77 5.02 17.96
C GLN A 101 -16.49 4.81 17.15
N TYR A 102 -15.66 3.83 17.53
CA TYR A 102 -14.31 3.63 16.99
C TYR A 102 -14.22 2.37 16.12
N VAL A 103 -14.16 2.56 14.80
CA VAL A 103 -14.23 1.47 13.82
C VAL A 103 -12.93 1.31 13.05
N ALA A 104 -12.35 0.10 13.08
CA ALA A 104 -11.20 -0.26 12.24
C ALA A 104 -11.67 -0.73 10.85
N ALA A 105 -11.19 -0.07 9.81
CA ALA A 105 -11.62 -0.31 8.43
C ALA A 105 -11.17 -1.67 7.86
N PRO A 106 -11.90 -2.21 6.87
CA PRO A 106 -11.44 -3.34 6.07
C PRO A 106 -10.27 -2.93 5.17
N MET A 107 -9.16 -3.65 5.23
CA MET A 107 -7.97 -3.41 4.42
C MET A 107 -7.38 -4.75 3.96
N VAL A 108 -7.31 -4.97 2.64
CA VAL A 108 -6.74 -6.19 2.06
C VAL A 108 -5.31 -6.37 2.56
N ASP A 109 -5.00 -7.55 3.08
CA ASP A 109 -3.72 -7.94 3.71
C ASP A 109 -3.28 -7.09 4.93
N MET A 110 -4.12 -6.16 5.41
CA MET A 110 -3.74 -5.20 6.45
C MET A 110 -4.79 -5.05 7.56
N SER A 111 -5.84 -5.85 7.56
CA SER A 111 -6.82 -5.96 8.66
C SER A 111 -7.05 -7.42 9.05
N GLU A 112 -5.98 -8.22 9.01
CA GLU A 112 -5.96 -9.60 9.47
C GLU A 112 -6.13 -9.70 11.00
N LEU A 113 -6.40 -10.91 11.51
CA LEU A 113 -6.79 -11.11 12.92
C LEU A 113 -5.80 -10.47 13.90
N ALA A 114 -4.49 -10.68 13.75
CA ALA A 114 -3.50 -10.09 14.64
C ALA A 114 -3.58 -8.55 14.70
N PHE A 115 -3.75 -7.90 13.55
CA PHE A 115 -3.89 -6.45 13.49
C PHE A 115 -5.22 -5.95 14.07
N ARG A 116 -6.33 -6.67 13.84
CA ARG A 116 -7.62 -6.33 14.47
C ARG A 116 -7.55 -6.44 15.98
N MET A 117 -6.92 -7.50 16.50
CA MET A 117 -6.70 -7.66 17.94
C MET A 117 -5.81 -6.56 18.51
N LEU A 118 -4.77 -6.12 17.79
CA LEU A 118 -3.95 -4.99 18.18
C LEU A 118 -4.79 -3.70 18.26
N CYS A 119 -5.58 -3.39 17.24
CA CYS A 119 -6.47 -2.23 17.24
C CYS A 119 -7.47 -2.28 18.42
N ARG A 120 -8.02 -3.46 18.74
CA ARG A 120 -8.91 -3.66 19.90
C ARG A 120 -8.21 -3.39 21.23
N GLN A 121 -6.98 -3.86 21.39
CA GLN A 121 -6.17 -3.56 22.58
C GLN A 121 -5.95 -2.05 22.78
N HIS A 122 -6.05 -1.27 21.70
CA HIS A 122 -5.94 0.18 21.73
C HIS A 122 -7.24 0.93 21.41
N GLY A 123 -8.39 0.32 21.71
CA GLY A 123 -9.67 1.03 21.78
C GLY A 123 -10.57 0.90 20.55
N ALA A 124 -10.20 0.18 19.49
CA ALA A 124 -11.16 -0.16 18.44
C ALA A 124 -12.32 -1.00 19.03
N GLN A 125 -13.55 -0.55 18.81
CA GLN A 125 -14.76 -1.18 19.34
C GLN A 125 -15.39 -2.13 18.31
N LEU A 126 -15.32 -1.76 17.04
CA LEU A 126 -15.79 -2.55 15.91
C LEU A 126 -14.64 -2.72 14.90
N CYS A 127 -14.43 -3.94 14.42
CA CYS A 127 -13.43 -4.22 13.41
C CYS A 127 -14.06 -4.90 12.19
N TYR A 128 -13.48 -4.64 11.03
CA TYR A 128 -13.84 -5.32 9.79
C TYR A 128 -12.73 -6.30 9.37
N SER A 129 -13.12 -7.44 8.80
CA SER A 129 -12.17 -8.36 8.15
C SER A 129 -11.49 -7.70 6.95
N PRO A 130 -10.42 -8.30 6.39
CA PRO A 130 -10.00 -7.96 5.04
C PRO A 130 -11.16 -8.15 4.07
N MET A 131 -11.13 -7.44 2.94
CA MET A 131 -12.11 -7.66 1.87
C MET A 131 -11.86 -9.03 1.23
N LEU A 132 -12.85 -9.93 1.32
CA LEU A 132 -12.81 -11.28 0.78
C LEU A 132 -13.50 -11.36 -0.59
N HIS A 133 -12.96 -12.11 -1.54
CA HIS A 133 -13.60 -12.31 -2.83
C HIS A 133 -14.65 -13.42 -2.74
N SER A 134 -15.93 -13.11 -2.96
CA SER A 134 -17.04 -14.07 -2.75
C SER A 134 -16.89 -15.36 -3.56
N ALA A 135 -16.58 -15.26 -4.86
CA ALA A 135 -16.40 -16.44 -5.72
C ALA A 135 -15.25 -17.34 -5.25
N GLN A 136 -14.07 -16.78 -5.00
CA GLN A 136 -12.91 -17.53 -4.50
C GLN A 136 -13.22 -18.12 -3.11
N PHE A 137 -13.83 -17.34 -2.23
CA PHE A 137 -14.23 -17.80 -0.91
C PHE A 137 -15.23 -18.96 -0.98
N SER A 138 -16.17 -18.95 -1.92
CA SER A 138 -17.13 -20.04 -2.07
C SER A 138 -16.49 -21.32 -2.63
N GLN A 139 -15.54 -21.21 -3.56
CA GLN A 139 -15.04 -22.33 -4.37
C GLN A 139 -13.71 -22.91 -3.89
N ASP A 140 -12.85 -22.08 -3.27
CA ASP A 140 -11.48 -22.43 -2.92
C ASP A 140 -11.31 -22.47 -1.39
N PHE A 141 -11.14 -23.68 -0.86
CA PHE A 141 -10.90 -23.92 0.56
C PHE A 141 -9.58 -23.30 1.05
N LEU A 142 -8.52 -23.32 0.23
CA LEU A 142 -7.23 -22.75 0.61
C LEU A 142 -7.34 -21.23 0.68
N TYR A 143 -7.97 -20.60 -0.31
CA TYR A 143 -8.26 -19.16 -0.25
C TYR A 143 -9.02 -18.79 1.03
N ARG A 144 -10.05 -19.55 1.38
CA ARG A 144 -10.85 -19.33 2.59
C ARG A 144 -9.99 -19.40 3.86
N LYS A 145 -9.20 -20.47 3.99
CA LYS A 145 -8.34 -20.74 5.14
C LYS A 145 -7.26 -19.67 5.30
N ASP A 146 -6.67 -19.23 4.19
CA ASP A 146 -5.52 -18.32 4.21
C ASP A 146 -5.93 -16.86 4.38
N ASN A 147 -7.15 -16.48 4.01
CA ASN A 147 -7.59 -15.07 3.99
C ASN A 147 -8.58 -14.72 5.11
N PHE A 148 -9.15 -15.71 5.81
CA PHE A 148 -10.09 -15.47 6.90
C PHE A 148 -9.75 -16.29 8.14
N SER A 149 -9.57 -15.58 9.26
CA SER A 149 -9.44 -16.15 10.60
C SER A 149 -10.09 -15.21 11.61
N THR A 150 -10.58 -15.77 12.71
CA THR A 150 -11.20 -15.01 13.81
C THR A 150 -10.96 -15.69 15.16
N CYS A 151 -11.32 -15.03 16.25
CA CYS A 151 -11.35 -15.60 17.60
C CYS A 151 -12.49 -15.01 18.43
N ILE A 152 -12.78 -15.59 19.60
CA ILE A 152 -13.88 -15.13 20.47
C ILE A 152 -13.72 -13.65 20.86
N GLY A 153 -12.49 -13.20 21.10
CA GLY A 153 -12.19 -11.81 21.45
C GLY A 153 -12.26 -10.82 20.29
N ASP A 154 -12.50 -11.28 19.06
CA ASP A 154 -12.57 -10.43 17.87
C ASP A 154 -13.97 -9.87 17.60
N ARG A 155 -14.96 -10.15 18.47
CA ARG A 155 -16.33 -9.63 18.32
C ARG A 155 -16.50 -8.29 19.06
N PRO A 156 -17.32 -7.34 18.54
CA PRO A 156 -18.14 -7.46 17.33
C PRO A 156 -17.33 -7.36 16.03
N LEU A 157 -17.51 -8.32 15.11
CA LEU A 157 -16.79 -8.43 13.84
C LEU A 157 -17.74 -8.33 12.65
N ILE A 158 -17.38 -7.51 11.66
CA ILE A 158 -18.08 -7.45 10.38
C ILE A 158 -17.18 -8.04 9.29
N VAL A 159 -17.69 -9.03 8.54
CA VAL A 159 -16.93 -9.69 7.48
C VAL A 159 -17.30 -9.10 6.13
N GLN A 160 -16.32 -8.52 5.44
CA GLN A 160 -16.54 -7.82 4.18
C GLN A 160 -16.25 -8.71 2.97
N PHE A 161 -17.16 -8.71 2.01
CA PHE A 161 -16.98 -9.34 0.71
C PHE A 161 -16.99 -8.32 -0.43
N CYS A 162 -16.24 -8.61 -1.49
CA CYS A 162 -16.58 -8.14 -2.83
C CYS A 162 -17.34 -9.23 -3.59
N ALA A 163 -18.35 -8.82 -4.34
CA ALA A 163 -19.21 -9.72 -5.11
C ALA A 163 -19.86 -8.99 -6.29
N ASN A 164 -20.29 -9.75 -7.27
CA ASN A 164 -21.04 -9.28 -8.45
C ASN A 164 -22.13 -10.29 -8.89
N ASP A 165 -22.34 -11.35 -8.13
CA ASP A 165 -23.42 -12.33 -8.32
C ASP A 165 -24.13 -12.55 -6.96
N PRO A 166 -25.46 -12.34 -6.86
CA PRO A 166 -26.20 -12.51 -5.61
C PRO A 166 -26.13 -13.92 -5.01
N ASN A 167 -26.18 -14.97 -5.81
CA ASN A 167 -26.17 -16.35 -5.31
C ASN A 167 -24.79 -16.72 -4.76
N VAL A 168 -23.73 -16.36 -5.49
CA VAL A 168 -22.34 -16.57 -5.05
C VAL A 168 -22.05 -15.77 -3.78
N PHE A 169 -22.55 -14.53 -3.70
CA PHE A 169 -22.39 -13.71 -2.50
C PHE A 169 -23.02 -14.36 -1.27
N VAL A 170 -24.28 -14.77 -1.36
CA VAL A 170 -25.00 -15.40 -0.24
C VAL A 170 -24.36 -16.73 0.16
N ASN A 171 -23.95 -17.55 -0.80
CA ASN A 171 -23.25 -18.81 -0.52
C ASN A 171 -21.95 -18.58 0.26
N ALA A 172 -21.11 -17.64 -0.19
CA ALA A 172 -19.87 -17.31 0.49
C ALA A 172 -20.11 -16.74 1.90
N ALA A 173 -21.05 -15.80 2.04
CA ALA A 173 -21.38 -15.16 3.30
C ALA A 173 -22.01 -16.13 4.32
N SER A 174 -22.81 -17.10 3.86
CA SER A 174 -23.42 -18.12 4.72
C SER A 174 -22.36 -18.97 5.42
N MET A 175 -21.22 -19.21 4.77
CA MET A 175 -20.13 -20.02 5.30
C MET A 175 -19.43 -19.39 6.51
N VAL A 176 -19.53 -18.06 6.71
CA VAL A 176 -18.91 -17.33 7.83
C VAL A 176 -19.91 -16.66 8.77
N SER A 177 -21.21 -16.74 8.48
CA SER A 177 -22.24 -16.01 9.24
C SER A 177 -22.29 -16.39 10.73
N SER A 178 -21.79 -17.56 11.14
CA SER A 178 -21.67 -17.92 12.55
C SER A 178 -20.45 -17.34 13.27
N GLU A 179 -19.50 -16.82 12.51
CA GLU A 179 -18.20 -16.35 13.00
C GLU A 179 -18.10 -14.82 13.05
N CYS A 180 -19.14 -14.12 12.57
CA CYS A 180 -19.25 -12.67 12.56
C CYS A 180 -20.64 -12.18 13.02
N ASP A 181 -20.77 -10.88 13.25
CA ASP A 181 -22.00 -10.21 13.71
C ASP A 181 -22.79 -9.59 12.56
N ALA A 182 -22.13 -9.28 11.44
CA ALA A 182 -22.76 -8.90 10.18
C ALA A 182 -21.86 -9.19 8.96
N ILE A 183 -22.47 -9.16 7.78
CA ILE A 183 -21.82 -9.31 6.47
C ILE A 183 -21.85 -7.97 5.74
N ASP A 184 -20.69 -7.48 5.31
CA ASP A 184 -20.57 -6.22 4.59
C ASP A 184 -20.34 -6.43 3.08
N LEU A 185 -21.06 -5.68 2.25
CA LEU A 185 -20.78 -5.59 0.81
C LEU A 185 -19.87 -4.40 0.51
N ASN A 186 -18.70 -4.67 -0.07
CA ASN A 186 -17.79 -3.64 -0.56
C ASN A 186 -18.32 -3.00 -1.85
N LEU A 187 -18.65 -1.72 -1.78
CA LEU A 187 -19.07 -0.87 -2.91
C LEU A 187 -18.10 0.32 -3.10
N GLY A 188 -16.92 0.25 -2.49
CA GLY A 188 -16.01 1.40 -2.38
C GLY A 188 -14.60 1.18 -2.92
N CYS A 189 -14.18 -0.06 -3.20
CA CYS A 189 -12.83 -0.35 -3.68
C CYS A 189 -12.62 0.20 -5.11
N PRO A 190 -11.65 1.09 -5.36
CA PRO A 190 -11.41 1.66 -6.68
C PRO A 190 -10.19 1.06 -7.39
N GLN A 191 -9.63 -0.05 -6.87
CA GLN A 191 -8.41 -0.64 -7.41
C GLN A 191 -8.65 -1.29 -8.79
N ALA A 192 -7.59 -1.42 -9.58
CA ALA A 192 -7.68 -2.00 -10.93
C ALA A 192 -8.19 -3.46 -10.92
N ILE A 193 -7.90 -4.21 -9.86
CA ILE A 193 -8.42 -5.59 -9.72
C ILE A 193 -9.94 -5.61 -9.55
N ALA A 194 -10.51 -4.63 -8.85
CA ALA A 194 -11.95 -4.45 -8.73
C ALA A 194 -12.60 -4.04 -10.06
N LYS A 195 -11.90 -3.23 -10.86
CA LYS A 195 -12.32 -2.93 -12.23
C LYS A 195 -12.39 -4.18 -13.09
N LYS A 196 -11.33 -5.00 -13.05
CA LYS A 196 -11.22 -6.23 -13.85
C LYS A 196 -12.27 -7.26 -13.44
N GLY A 197 -12.54 -7.39 -12.14
CA GLY A 197 -13.53 -8.32 -11.60
C GLY A 197 -14.95 -7.78 -11.56
N TYR A 198 -15.19 -6.53 -11.98
CA TYR A 198 -16.50 -5.86 -11.92
C TYR A 198 -17.15 -5.93 -10.53
N TYR A 199 -16.46 -5.41 -9.51
CA TYR A 199 -16.98 -5.30 -8.13
C TYR A 199 -16.50 -4.00 -7.48
N GLY A 200 -16.89 -3.74 -6.22
CA GLY A 200 -16.49 -2.52 -5.51
C GLY A 200 -17.13 -1.28 -6.12
N SER A 201 -16.37 -0.20 -6.24
CA SER A 201 -16.86 1.07 -6.82
C SER A 201 -17.14 1.02 -8.33
N PHE A 202 -16.92 -0.11 -8.99
CA PHE A 202 -17.28 -0.31 -10.40
C PHE A 202 -18.69 -0.88 -10.59
N LEU A 203 -19.39 -1.18 -9.48
CA LEU A 203 -20.82 -1.49 -9.49
C LEU A 203 -21.68 -0.23 -9.37
N GLN A 204 -21.10 0.93 -9.01
CA GLN A 204 -21.87 2.13 -8.65
C GLN A 204 -22.74 2.68 -9.80
N GLU A 205 -22.48 2.25 -11.03
CA GLU A 205 -23.30 2.54 -12.21
C GLU A 205 -24.47 1.55 -12.41
N ASP A 206 -24.48 0.40 -11.75
CA ASP A 206 -25.46 -0.69 -11.87
C ASP A 206 -26.23 -0.90 -10.55
N TRP A 207 -27.19 0.00 -10.30
CA TRP A 207 -27.95 0.01 -9.04
C TRP A 207 -28.89 -1.18 -8.91
N ASP A 208 -29.34 -1.77 -10.01
CA ASP A 208 -30.22 -2.93 -9.97
C ASP A 208 -29.47 -4.18 -9.52
N LEU A 209 -28.24 -4.37 -10.00
CA LEU A 209 -27.37 -5.45 -9.50
C LEU A 209 -27.04 -5.25 -8.01
N ILE A 210 -26.70 -4.04 -7.58
CA ILE A 210 -26.42 -3.75 -6.17
C ILE A 210 -27.66 -4.04 -5.31
N ARG A 211 -28.83 -3.60 -5.75
CA ARG A 211 -30.10 -3.88 -5.06
C ARG A 211 -30.33 -5.38 -4.93
N ALA A 212 -30.13 -6.14 -5.99
CA ALA A 212 -30.28 -7.60 -5.99
C ALA A 212 -29.28 -8.28 -5.02
N LEU A 213 -28.02 -7.84 -4.98
CA LEU A 213 -27.00 -8.33 -4.05
C LEU A 213 -27.42 -8.12 -2.59
N VAL A 214 -27.82 -6.89 -2.24
CA VAL A 214 -28.16 -6.51 -0.86
C VAL A 214 -29.50 -7.13 -0.43
N GLN A 215 -30.53 -7.10 -1.28
CA GLN A 215 -31.84 -7.69 -0.97
C GLN A 215 -31.77 -9.19 -0.73
N LYS A 216 -31.09 -9.92 -1.61
CA LYS A 216 -30.96 -11.38 -1.47
C LYS A 216 -30.18 -11.72 -0.20
N ALA A 217 -29.05 -11.06 0.04
CA ALA A 217 -28.25 -11.27 1.24
C ALA A 217 -29.00 -10.91 2.53
N SER A 218 -29.74 -9.80 2.54
CA SER A 218 -30.49 -9.38 3.72
C SER A 218 -31.64 -10.34 4.03
N SER A 219 -32.27 -10.91 3.00
CA SER A 219 -33.35 -11.90 3.15
C SER A 219 -32.88 -13.29 3.57
N GLU A 220 -31.75 -13.78 3.03
CA GLU A 220 -31.34 -15.18 3.18
C GLU A 220 -30.33 -15.42 4.30
N LEU A 221 -29.52 -14.40 4.66
CA LEU A 221 -28.50 -14.55 5.70
C LEU A 221 -29.08 -14.37 7.11
N PRO A 222 -28.63 -15.21 8.09
CA PRO A 222 -29.11 -15.13 9.47
C PRO A 222 -28.57 -13.90 10.24
N VAL A 223 -27.56 -13.22 9.70
CA VAL A 223 -26.94 -12.01 10.28
C VAL A 223 -27.22 -10.78 9.41
N PRO A 224 -27.23 -9.56 9.99
CA PRO A 224 -27.45 -8.32 9.25
C PRO A 224 -26.48 -8.09 8.10
N VAL A 225 -26.94 -7.38 7.07
CA VAL A 225 -26.12 -6.97 5.92
C VAL A 225 -25.81 -5.49 6.05
N THR A 226 -24.53 -5.14 5.94
CA THR A 226 -24.04 -3.75 5.93
C THR A 226 -23.43 -3.44 4.57
N CYS A 227 -23.23 -2.16 4.27
CA CYS A 227 -22.58 -1.75 3.01
C CYS A 227 -21.55 -0.68 3.27
N LYS A 228 -20.42 -0.75 2.56
CA LYS A 228 -19.41 0.32 2.53
C LYS A 228 -19.31 0.92 1.14
N MET A 229 -19.76 2.17 0.99
CA MET A 229 -19.79 2.89 -0.29
C MET A 229 -18.79 4.06 -0.36
N ARG A 230 -18.60 4.58 -1.57
CA ARG A 230 -18.01 5.89 -1.86
C ARG A 230 -19.10 6.87 -2.30
N ILE A 231 -18.87 8.17 -2.13
CA ILE A 231 -19.76 9.18 -2.70
C ILE A 231 -19.62 9.23 -4.23
N LEU A 232 -20.66 9.71 -4.91
CA LEU A 232 -20.71 9.82 -6.36
C LEU A 232 -20.23 11.20 -6.84
N PRO A 233 -19.57 11.30 -8.01
CA PRO A 233 -18.96 12.56 -8.48
C PRO A 233 -19.96 13.60 -9.01
N GLU A 234 -21.19 13.22 -9.37
CA GLU A 234 -22.13 14.11 -10.06
C GLU A 234 -22.75 15.17 -9.14
N ASP A 235 -23.28 14.74 -7.98
CA ASP A 235 -23.91 15.62 -6.98
C ASP A 235 -24.09 14.88 -5.64
N SER A 236 -24.20 15.64 -4.53
CA SER A 236 -24.55 15.10 -3.21
C SER A 236 -25.92 14.42 -3.24
N LYS A 237 -26.89 14.96 -4.00
CA LYS A 237 -28.23 14.37 -4.19
C LYS A 237 -28.18 12.93 -4.68
N LYS A 238 -27.35 12.65 -5.69
CA LYS A 238 -27.23 11.29 -6.25
C LYS A 238 -26.62 10.33 -5.23
N SER A 239 -25.70 10.82 -4.40
CA SER A 239 -25.14 10.03 -3.29
C SER A 239 -26.19 9.72 -2.21
N ILE A 240 -27.12 10.65 -1.94
CA ILE A 240 -28.26 10.43 -1.03
C ILE A 240 -29.24 9.41 -1.62
N GLU A 241 -29.59 9.51 -2.90
CA GLU A 241 -30.45 8.53 -3.58
C GLU A 241 -29.83 7.13 -3.55
N TYR A 242 -28.53 7.05 -3.79
CA TYR A 242 -27.80 5.79 -3.71
C TYR A 242 -27.82 5.19 -2.29
N ALA A 243 -27.62 6.01 -1.26
CA ALA A 243 -27.73 5.59 0.13
C ALA A 243 -29.13 5.11 0.52
N LYS A 244 -30.19 5.81 0.08
CA LYS A 244 -31.59 5.40 0.29
C LYS A 244 -31.92 4.09 -0.44
N MET A 245 -31.36 3.88 -1.63
CA MET A 245 -31.52 2.62 -2.35
C MET A 245 -30.91 1.44 -1.56
N LEU A 246 -29.72 1.61 -0.98
CA LEU A 246 -29.10 0.60 -0.12
C LEU A 246 -29.93 0.32 1.14
N GLU A 247 -30.43 1.37 1.79
CA GLU A 247 -31.35 1.25 2.93
C GLU A 247 -32.60 0.44 2.57
N HIS A 248 -33.31 0.81 1.49
CA HIS A 248 -34.50 0.08 1.03
C HIS A 248 -34.19 -1.35 0.58
N ALA A 249 -32.97 -1.63 0.13
CA ALA A 249 -32.52 -2.97 -0.21
C ALA A 249 -32.28 -3.85 1.03
N GLY A 250 -32.33 -3.30 2.25
CA GLY A 250 -32.16 -4.04 3.50
C GLY A 250 -30.76 -3.91 4.13
N CYS A 251 -30.00 -2.88 3.75
CA CYS A 251 -28.77 -2.50 4.45
C CYS A 251 -29.11 -2.03 5.88
N SER A 252 -28.42 -2.58 6.88
CA SER A 252 -28.65 -2.30 8.30
C SER A 252 -27.75 -1.22 8.87
N VAL A 253 -26.53 -1.05 8.32
CA VAL A 253 -25.57 -0.01 8.69
C VAL A 253 -24.81 0.40 7.44
N LEU A 254 -24.69 1.71 7.20
CA LEU A 254 -24.04 2.25 6.02
C LEU A 254 -22.71 2.92 6.40
N THR A 255 -21.60 2.42 5.86
CA THR A 255 -20.31 3.13 5.93
C THR A 255 -20.11 3.99 4.69
N VAL A 256 -19.91 5.30 4.87
CA VAL A 256 -19.73 6.24 3.76
C VAL A 256 -18.30 6.76 3.74
N HIS A 257 -17.56 6.43 2.70
CA HIS A 257 -16.30 7.11 2.40
C HIS A 257 -16.59 8.38 1.61
N GLY A 258 -16.32 9.54 2.21
CA GLY A 258 -16.55 10.87 1.61
C GLY A 258 -15.67 11.21 0.39
N ARG A 259 -15.11 10.22 -0.31
CA ARG A 259 -14.33 10.41 -1.54
C ARG A 259 -14.97 9.67 -2.70
N THR A 260 -14.88 10.24 -3.90
CA THR A 260 -15.30 9.58 -5.14
C THR A 260 -14.35 8.44 -5.52
N ARG A 261 -14.74 7.60 -6.47
CA ARG A 261 -13.89 6.53 -7.00
C ARG A 261 -12.58 7.05 -7.58
N GLU A 262 -12.62 8.21 -8.23
CA GLU A 262 -11.49 8.86 -8.91
C GLU A 262 -10.49 9.46 -7.91
N GLN A 263 -10.95 9.83 -6.71
CA GLN A 263 -10.15 10.33 -5.61
C GLN A 263 -9.36 9.21 -4.90
N LYS A 264 -8.31 8.74 -5.58
CA LYS A 264 -7.37 7.71 -5.10
C LYS A 264 -5.92 8.03 -5.50
N GLY A 265 -4.95 7.43 -4.82
CA GLY A 265 -3.52 7.61 -5.11
C GLY A 265 -3.10 9.08 -5.00
N HIS A 266 -2.44 9.62 -6.03
CA HIS A 266 -2.05 11.04 -6.07
C HIS A 266 -3.25 12.01 -6.09
N ALA A 267 -4.44 11.55 -6.47
CA ALA A 267 -5.66 12.34 -6.53
C ALA A 267 -6.56 12.17 -5.29
N THR A 268 -6.06 11.59 -4.20
CA THR A 268 -6.88 11.23 -3.02
C THR A 268 -7.67 12.42 -2.45
N GLY A 269 -7.06 13.61 -2.34
CA GLY A 269 -7.73 14.82 -1.85
C GLY A 269 -8.38 14.67 -0.47
N LEU A 270 -9.22 15.65 -0.11
CA LEU A 270 -10.01 15.63 1.12
C LEU A 270 -11.31 14.83 0.91
N ALA A 271 -11.73 14.11 1.94
CA ALA A 271 -13.06 13.52 2.02
C ALA A 271 -14.08 14.62 2.36
N SER A 272 -15.19 14.65 1.62
CA SER A 272 -16.30 15.55 1.87
C SER A 272 -17.13 15.05 3.04
N TRP A 273 -16.91 15.62 4.22
CA TRP A 273 -17.78 15.43 5.38
C TRP A 273 -19.17 16.05 5.18
N GLU A 274 -19.30 17.06 4.31
CA GLU A 274 -20.60 17.65 3.97
C GLU A 274 -21.54 16.63 3.35
N VAL A 275 -21.07 15.85 2.37
CA VAL A 275 -21.91 14.82 1.74
C VAL A 275 -22.26 13.71 2.73
N ILE A 276 -21.36 13.37 3.65
CA ILE A 276 -21.64 12.39 4.72
C ILE A 276 -22.75 12.91 5.64
N LYS A 277 -22.69 14.19 6.03
CA LYS A 277 -23.72 14.86 6.84
C LYS A 277 -25.09 14.84 6.14
N GLU A 278 -25.12 15.18 4.85
CA GLU A 278 -26.36 15.17 4.08
C GLU A 278 -26.95 13.76 3.95
N ILE A 279 -26.12 12.74 3.73
CA ILE A 279 -26.55 11.33 3.72
C ILE A 279 -27.11 10.95 5.10
N LYS A 280 -26.38 11.26 6.17
CA LYS A 280 -26.79 10.94 7.56
C LYS A 280 -28.14 11.54 7.91
N ALA A 281 -28.43 12.75 7.46
CA ALA A 281 -29.71 13.42 7.67
C ALA A 281 -30.88 12.79 6.87
N ASN A 282 -30.58 11.96 5.86
CA ASN A 282 -31.56 11.47 4.89
C ASN A 282 -31.82 9.95 4.94
N VAL A 283 -31.02 9.19 5.69
CA VAL A 283 -31.23 7.76 5.95
C VAL A 283 -31.62 7.53 7.41
N LYS A 284 -32.38 6.47 7.69
CA LYS A 284 -32.87 6.08 9.02
C LYS A 284 -32.02 4.99 9.67
N ILE A 285 -31.03 4.46 8.97
CA ILE A 285 -30.05 3.52 9.51
C ILE A 285 -28.80 4.25 10.07
N PRO A 286 -28.03 3.60 10.96
CA PRO A 286 -26.76 4.12 11.42
C PRO A 286 -25.78 4.33 10.26
N VAL A 287 -25.02 5.43 10.34
CA VAL A 287 -24.00 5.82 9.36
C VAL A 287 -22.64 5.91 10.04
N ILE A 288 -21.65 5.23 9.45
CA ILE A 288 -20.24 5.30 9.85
C ILE A 288 -19.51 6.22 8.88
N ALA A 289 -18.97 7.33 9.38
CA ALA A 289 -18.18 8.27 8.58
C ALA A 289 -16.78 7.73 8.33
N ASN A 290 -16.31 7.77 7.08
CA ASN A 290 -14.97 7.32 6.71
C ASN A 290 -14.24 8.34 5.82
N GLY A 291 -12.96 8.56 6.13
CA GLY A 291 -12.08 9.47 5.41
C GLY A 291 -11.65 10.66 6.26
N ASN A 292 -10.35 10.98 6.22
CA ASN A 292 -9.72 12.08 6.97
C ASN A 292 -9.76 11.95 8.51
N ILE A 293 -9.87 10.74 9.06
CA ILE A 293 -9.69 10.45 10.49
C ILE A 293 -8.24 10.02 10.75
N LEU A 294 -7.36 10.99 11.00
CA LEU A 294 -5.91 10.78 11.09
C LEU A 294 -5.35 10.89 12.51
N THR A 295 -6.08 11.59 13.38
CA THR A 295 -5.75 11.90 14.76
C THR A 295 -6.94 11.60 15.67
N PHE A 296 -6.72 11.64 16.98
CA PHE A 296 -7.81 11.45 17.94
C PHE A 296 -8.82 12.61 17.89
N ASP A 297 -8.35 13.86 17.69
CA ASP A 297 -9.21 15.04 17.62
C ASP A 297 -10.15 15.01 16.40
N ASP A 298 -9.67 14.48 15.26
CA ASP A 298 -10.49 14.34 14.04
C ASP A 298 -11.76 13.52 14.29
N ILE A 299 -11.75 12.63 15.28
CA ILE A 299 -12.91 11.81 15.64
C ILE A 299 -14.05 12.71 16.11
N GLN A 300 -13.78 13.55 17.10
CA GLN A 300 -14.80 14.43 17.68
C GLN A 300 -15.24 15.50 16.68
N ASP A 301 -14.31 16.05 15.89
CA ASP A 301 -14.63 17.00 14.83
C ASP A 301 -15.55 16.38 13.77
N CYS A 302 -15.24 15.17 13.30
CA CYS A 302 -16.05 14.48 12.30
C CYS A 302 -17.44 14.15 12.85
N LEU A 303 -17.55 13.60 14.06
CA LEU A 303 -18.83 13.24 14.68
C LEU A 303 -19.71 14.48 14.88
N ARG A 304 -19.15 15.58 15.43
CA ARG A 304 -19.89 16.84 15.59
C ARG A 304 -20.35 17.43 14.28
N TYR A 305 -19.49 17.43 13.25
CA TYR A 305 -19.80 18.04 11.97
C TYR A 305 -20.85 17.25 11.17
N THR A 306 -20.68 15.92 11.12
CA THR A 306 -21.48 15.04 10.27
C THR A 306 -22.75 14.52 10.96
N GLY A 307 -22.76 14.45 12.29
CA GLY A 307 -23.79 13.73 13.03
C GLY A 307 -23.77 12.22 12.81
N ALA A 308 -22.70 11.67 12.23
CA ALA A 308 -22.54 10.23 12.04
C ALA A 308 -22.49 9.50 13.39
N ASP A 309 -22.93 8.23 13.41
CA ASP A 309 -23.02 7.44 14.64
C ASP A 309 -21.65 6.89 15.07
N ALA A 310 -20.70 6.82 14.13
CA ALA A 310 -19.33 6.38 14.37
C ALA A 310 -18.35 6.92 13.32
N VAL A 311 -17.06 6.78 13.62
CA VAL A 311 -15.99 7.02 12.65
C VAL A 311 -15.22 5.74 12.34
N MET A 312 -14.83 5.60 11.09
CA MET A 312 -13.96 4.55 10.61
C MET A 312 -12.62 5.12 10.17
N SER A 313 -11.53 4.59 10.72
CA SER A 313 -10.16 4.89 10.29
C SER A 313 -9.52 3.68 9.60
N ALA A 314 -8.63 3.96 8.63
CA ALA A 314 -7.98 2.97 7.79
C ALA A 314 -6.45 3.16 7.82
N GLU A 315 -5.90 3.88 6.83
CA GLU A 315 -4.45 4.04 6.67
C GLU A 315 -3.76 4.66 7.90
N ALA A 316 -4.45 5.53 8.65
CA ALA A 316 -3.89 6.10 9.87
C ALA A 316 -3.65 5.04 10.96
N LEU A 317 -4.51 4.01 11.07
CA LEU A 317 -4.29 2.90 12.01
C LEU A 317 -3.06 2.07 11.65
N LEU A 318 -2.72 1.95 10.35
CA LEU A 318 -1.51 1.23 9.94
C LEU A 318 -0.23 1.93 10.42
N HIS A 319 -0.29 3.25 10.59
CA HIS A 319 0.83 4.04 11.10
C HIS A 319 0.80 4.18 12.63
N ASN A 320 -0.40 4.33 13.20
CA ASN A 320 -0.63 4.39 14.63
C ASN A 320 -1.83 3.52 15.03
N PRO A 321 -1.59 2.23 15.36
CA PRO A 321 -2.64 1.34 15.85
C PRO A 321 -3.29 1.83 17.14
N ALA A 322 -2.64 2.73 17.87
CA ALA A 322 -3.13 3.32 19.10
C ALA A 322 -3.99 4.58 18.92
N LEU A 323 -4.33 4.95 17.68
CA LEU A 323 -5.11 6.17 17.37
C LEU A 323 -6.35 6.31 18.24
N PHE A 324 -7.15 5.25 18.41
CA PHE A 324 -8.41 5.30 19.17
C PHE A 324 -8.23 5.33 20.69
N SER A 325 -7.02 5.14 21.20
CA SER A 325 -6.74 5.26 22.63
C SER A 325 -6.47 6.70 23.08
N GLY A 326 -6.27 7.61 22.12
CA GLY A 326 -5.79 8.97 22.38
C GLY A 326 -4.34 9.02 22.90
N LYS A 327 -3.63 7.89 22.90
CA LYS A 327 -2.25 7.78 23.40
C LYS A 327 -1.28 7.58 22.25
N ASN A 328 -0.05 8.05 22.46
CA ASN A 328 1.08 7.81 21.57
C ASN A 328 2.13 6.95 22.28
N PRO A 329 1.92 5.62 22.39
CA PRO A 329 2.90 4.74 23.00
C PRO A 329 4.19 4.69 22.16
N PRO A 330 5.33 4.35 22.79
CA PRO A 330 6.56 4.11 22.06
C PRO A 330 6.37 3.09 20.93
N VAL A 331 6.93 3.38 19.77
CA VAL A 331 6.72 2.55 18.57
C VAL A 331 7.19 1.11 18.76
N TRP A 332 8.25 0.88 19.52
CA TRP A 332 8.76 -0.46 19.83
C TRP A 332 7.74 -1.30 20.60
N LYS A 333 6.93 -0.67 21.47
CA LYS A 333 5.90 -1.35 22.26
C LYS A 333 4.75 -1.82 21.37
N ILE A 334 4.37 -1.00 20.39
CA ILE A 334 3.37 -1.39 19.38
C ILE A 334 3.89 -2.54 18.52
N VAL A 335 5.15 -2.49 18.09
CA VAL A 335 5.79 -3.57 17.33
C VAL A 335 5.84 -4.86 18.13
N GLU A 336 6.27 -4.80 19.39
CA GLU A 336 6.35 -5.96 20.29
C GLU A 336 4.97 -6.61 20.49
N GLN A 337 3.94 -5.81 20.78
CA GLN A 337 2.56 -6.30 20.89
C GLN A 337 2.05 -6.93 19.59
N TYR A 338 2.32 -6.29 18.45
CA TYR A 338 1.91 -6.83 17.17
C TYR A 338 2.61 -8.15 16.84
N LEU A 339 3.91 -8.29 17.09
CA LEU A 339 4.64 -9.52 16.84
C LEU A 339 4.16 -10.67 17.74
N GLN A 340 3.85 -10.41 19.01
CA GLN A 340 3.24 -11.41 19.91
C GLN A 340 1.87 -11.89 19.40
N LEU A 341 1.05 -10.97 18.88
CA LEU A 341 -0.24 -11.32 18.27
C LEU A 341 -0.05 -12.07 16.95
N ALA A 342 0.94 -11.66 16.15
CA ALA A 342 1.27 -12.30 14.88
C ALA A 342 1.71 -13.75 15.09
N GLU A 343 2.54 -14.01 16.11
CA GLU A 343 2.92 -15.36 16.53
C GLU A 343 1.71 -16.17 17.01
N LYS A 344 0.92 -15.60 17.94
CA LYS A 344 -0.24 -16.26 18.54
C LYS A 344 -1.28 -16.72 17.50
N TYR A 345 -1.45 -15.94 16.43
CA TYR A 345 -2.47 -16.17 15.41
C TYR A 345 -1.89 -16.64 14.07
N ASP A 346 -0.63 -17.11 14.05
CA ASP A 346 0.05 -17.65 12.86
C ASP A 346 -0.08 -16.73 11.63
N THR A 347 0.26 -15.45 11.82
CA THR A 347 0.06 -14.42 10.81
C THR A 347 1.10 -14.54 9.68
N PRO A 348 0.68 -14.49 8.41
CA PRO A 348 1.61 -14.54 7.29
C PRO A 348 2.70 -13.47 7.37
N ILE A 349 3.96 -13.89 7.19
CA ILE A 349 5.15 -13.02 7.22
C ILE A 349 5.04 -11.82 6.26
N LYS A 350 4.29 -11.96 5.17
CA LYS A 350 3.97 -10.85 4.25
C LYS A 350 3.23 -9.72 4.98
N CYS A 351 2.14 -10.04 5.70
CA CYS A 351 1.37 -9.06 6.47
C CYS A 351 2.24 -8.44 7.56
N VAL A 352 2.99 -9.27 8.29
CA VAL A 352 3.89 -8.81 9.36
C VAL A 352 4.85 -7.74 8.85
N ARG A 353 5.57 -8.05 7.77
CA ARG A 353 6.50 -7.11 7.15
C ARG A 353 5.80 -5.82 6.72
N CYS A 354 4.64 -5.91 6.06
CA CYS A 354 3.89 -4.75 5.61
C CYS A 354 3.47 -3.82 6.77
N HIS A 355 3.01 -4.39 7.89
CA HIS A 355 2.67 -3.63 9.09
C HIS A 355 3.89 -2.95 9.71
N LEU A 356 5.00 -3.68 9.86
CA LEU A 356 6.24 -3.09 10.38
C LEU A 356 6.74 -1.93 9.50
N PHE A 357 6.64 -2.03 8.17
CA PHE A 357 6.98 -0.92 7.27
C PHE A 357 6.14 0.34 7.50
N LYS A 358 4.86 0.17 7.87
CA LYS A 358 3.92 1.28 8.11
C LYS A 358 4.11 1.88 9.51
N ILE A 359 4.17 1.03 10.54
CA ILE A 359 4.38 1.44 11.94
C ILE A 359 5.75 2.12 12.10
N LEU A 360 6.79 1.55 11.50
CA LEU A 360 8.18 2.04 11.60
C LEU A 360 8.56 3.02 10.50
N TYR A 361 7.59 3.58 9.78
CA TYR A 361 7.84 4.45 8.64
C TYR A 361 8.91 5.53 8.94
N LEU A 362 8.78 6.26 10.05
CA LEU A 362 9.76 7.29 10.45
C LEU A 362 11.11 6.70 10.86
N CYS A 363 11.11 5.58 11.59
CA CYS A 363 12.33 4.89 12.03
C CYS A 363 13.16 4.40 10.84
N ILE A 364 12.51 3.90 9.79
CA ILE A 364 13.16 3.40 8.57
C ILE A 364 13.93 4.49 7.81
N TYR A 365 13.46 5.75 7.86
CA TYR A 365 14.19 6.88 7.27
C TYR A 365 15.40 7.30 8.09
N GLN A 366 15.34 7.12 9.42
CA GLN A 366 16.36 7.60 10.35
C GLN A 366 17.41 6.52 10.68
N CYS A 367 17.02 5.24 10.62
CA CYS A 367 17.85 4.09 10.97
C CYS A 367 17.96 3.13 9.78
N GLU A 368 19.13 3.13 9.13
CA GLU A 368 19.41 2.25 8.00
C GLU A 368 19.39 0.77 8.39
N GLU A 369 19.80 0.43 9.62
CA GLU A 369 19.81 -0.93 10.16
C GLU A 369 18.40 -1.53 10.24
N VAL A 370 17.44 -0.79 10.82
CA VAL A 370 16.03 -1.21 10.87
C VAL A 370 15.48 -1.48 9.47
N ARG A 371 15.80 -0.61 8.50
CA ARG A 371 15.36 -0.81 7.12
C ARG A 371 15.95 -2.08 6.48
N HIS A 372 17.21 -2.39 6.73
CA HIS A 372 17.84 -3.60 6.19
C HIS A 372 17.22 -4.86 6.80
N LEU A 373 17.07 -4.91 8.13
CA LEU A 373 16.43 -6.02 8.81
C LEU A 373 15.00 -6.28 8.34
N LEU A 374 14.20 -5.24 8.11
CA LEU A 374 12.84 -5.41 7.59
C LEU A 374 12.80 -5.93 6.14
N ASN A 375 13.82 -5.64 5.33
CA ASN A 375 13.89 -6.11 3.95
C ASN A 375 14.40 -7.56 3.86
N GLU A 376 15.39 -7.92 4.68
CA GLU A 376 16.04 -9.23 4.65
C GLU A 376 15.36 -10.27 5.54
N GLY A 377 14.74 -9.82 6.64
CA GLY A 377 14.09 -10.69 7.61
C GLY A 377 13.01 -11.55 6.98
N SER A 378 12.97 -12.83 7.36
CA SER A 378 12.09 -13.86 6.80
C SER A 378 11.28 -14.60 7.87
N SER A 379 11.57 -14.35 9.14
CA SER A 379 10.91 -14.94 10.32
C SER A 379 10.47 -13.89 11.34
N LEU A 380 9.62 -14.27 12.30
CA LEU A 380 9.24 -13.40 13.42
C LEU A 380 10.42 -13.10 14.35
N GLU A 381 11.38 -14.02 14.47
CA GLU A 381 12.60 -13.84 15.25
C GLU A 381 13.49 -12.74 14.64
N ASP A 382 13.63 -12.73 13.30
CA ASP A 382 14.35 -11.67 12.59
C ASP A 382 13.74 -10.29 12.89
N PHE A 383 12.41 -10.20 12.90
CA PHE A 383 11.72 -8.95 13.19
C PHE A 383 11.77 -8.56 14.66
N SER A 384 11.88 -9.51 15.58
CA SER A 384 12.04 -9.22 17.01
C SER A 384 13.35 -8.50 17.30
N SER A 385 14.41 -8.76 16.51
CA SER A 385 15.68 -8.04 16.61
C SER A 385 15.55 -6.53 16.35
N VAL A 386 14.52 -6.11 15.60
CA VAL A 386 14.20 -4.69 15.38
C VAL A 386 13.83 -4.00 16.70
N ILE A 387 13.13 -4.69 17.61
CA ILE A 387 12.72 -4.13 18.90
C ILE A 387 13.94 -3.69 19.72
N GLU A 388 14.98 -4.50 19.76
CA GLU A 388 16.20 -4.19 20.53
C GLU A 388 16.93 -2.97 19.96
N ILE A 389 16.92 -2.78 18.64
CA ILE A 389 17.47 -1.57 18.02
C ILE A 389 16.61 -0.35 18.36
N LEU A 390 15.28 -0.49 18.33
CA LEU A 390 14.36 0.61 18.66
C LEU A 390 14.47 1.01 20.14
N LYS A 391 14.65 0.04 21.06
CA LYS A 391 14.87 0.28 22.50
C LYS A 391 16.17 1.05 22.79
N ARG A 392 17.16 1.01 21.89
CA ARG A 392 18.40 1.83 21.99
C ARG A 392 18.20 3.31 21.64
N PHE A 393 17.06 3.66 21.03
CA PHE A 393 16.72 5.03 20.66
C PHE A 393 15.37 5.48 21.26
N PRO A 394 15.15 5.36 22.57
CA PRO A 394 13.86 5.72 23.18
C PRO A 394 13.57 7.23 23.04
N ASP A 395 14.61 8.07 23.13
CA ASP A 395 14.50 9.54 23.16
C ASP A 395 14.44 10.19 21.77
N ARG A 396 14.61 9.43 20.68
CA ARG A 396 14.48 9.94 19.30
C ARG A 396 13.04 10.02 18.81
N PHE A 397 12.11 9.42 19.54
CA PHE A 397 10.68 9.36 19.23
C PHE A 397 9.90 9.68 20.51
N PRO A 398 9.88 10.95 20.95
CA PRO A 398 9.37 11.30 22.27
C PRO A 398 7.93 10.83 22.47
N VAL A 399 7.70 10.21 23.62
CA VAL A 399 6.35 10.00 24.16
C VAL A 399 5.83 11.39 24.55
N VAL A 400 4.66 11.77 24.05
CA VAL A 400 4.03 13.09 24.29
C VAL A 400 3.49 13.20 25.74
N LYS A 401 4.28 12.84 26.75
CA LYS A 401 3.84 12.87 28.16
C LYS A 401 4.83 13.48 29.16
N GLU A 402 5.96 14.02 28.72
CA GLU A 402 6.90 14.73 29.61
C GLU A 402 7.11 16.19 29.16
N LEU A 403 6.00 16.92 29.01
CA LEU A 403 6.01 18.39 28.87
C LEU A 403 5.07 19.06 29.88
N GLU A 404 4.86 18.44 31.06
CA GLU A 404 3.96 18.99 32.08
C GLU A 404 4.65 19.76 33.21
N GLN A 405 5.98 19.91 33.27
CA GLN A 405 6.62 20.52 34.47
C GLN A 405 7.85 21.42 34.27
N THR A 406 8.08 22.02 33.10
CA THR A 406 9.05 23.13 33.00
C THR A 406 8.52 24.25 32.12
N GLY A 407 7.67 25.09 32.71
CA GLY A 407 7.64 26.50 32.32
C GLY A 407 9.01 27.09 32.64
N ASP A 408 9.54 27.90 31.72
CA ASP A 408 10.88 28.50 31.73
C ASP A 408 12.03 27.57 31.33
N GLU A 409 12.15 27.29 30.02
CA GLU A 409 13.42 27.25 29.26
C GLU A 409 13.18 26.83 27.79
N MET A 410 12.30 27.54 27.07
CA MET A 410 11.99 27.28 25.66
C MET A 410 12.76 28.18 24.69
N ASP A 411 14.02 28.53 25.02
CA ASP A 411 14.96 29.18 24.09
C ASP A 411 16.27 28.37 23.86
N ASN A 412 16.48 27.25 24.57
CA ASN A 412 17.73 26.47 24.48
C ASN A 412 17.65 25.11 23.77
N ILE A 413 16.48 24.67 23.26
CA ILE A 413 16.36 23.40 22.50
C ILE A 413 16.49 23.61 20.97
N PHE A 414 16.92 24.80 20.52
CA PHE A 414 17.30 25.03 19.11
C PHE A 414 18.76 25.41 18.88
N ASN A 415 19.62 25.34 19.90
CA ASN A 415 21.06 25.58 19.77
C ASN A 415 21.89 24.39 20.26
N PHE A 416 22.05 23.38 19.41
CA PHE A 416 23.26 22.54 19.44
C PHE A 416 24.17 22.90 18.25
N PRO A 417 25.40 23.38 18.50
CA PRO A 417 26.32 23.81 17.46
C PRO A 417 27.04 22.61 16.84
N PHE A 418 26.94 22.48 15.51
CA PHE A 418 27.84 21.63 14.74
C PHE A 418 29.14 22.41 14.46
N GLU A 419 30.05 22.49 15.44
CA GLU A 419 31.42 22.95 15.19
C GLU A 419 32.38 21.78 15.00
N MET A 420 32.86 21.68 13.76
CA MET A 420 34.08 20.94 13.43
C MET A 420 35.26 21.60 14.15
N LYS A 421 36.02 20.81 14.92
CA LYS A 421 37.39 21.17 15.30
C LYS A 421 38.25 21.28 14.03
N THR A 422 38.80 22.46 13.77
CA THR A 422 40.14 22.64 13.20
C THR A 422 40.80 23.79 13.93
N ASP A 423 42.01 23.54 14.40
CA ASP A 423 42.80 24.36 15.30
C ASP A 423 43.13 25.79 14.82
N ASN A 424 43.29 26.64 15.84
CA ASN A 424 44.18 27.79 15.98
C ASN A 424 43.89 29.16 15.32
N GLN A 425 43.47 30.06 16.23
CA GLN A 425 44.10 31.34 16.64
C GLN A 425 43.93 32.62 15.81
N LYS A 426 43.46 33.65 16.56
CA LYS A 426 43.62 35.12 16.38
C LYS A 426 42.81 35.69 15.20
N THR A 427 41.90 36.66 15.32
CA THR A 427 41.95 37.99 15.99
C THR A 427 40.53 38.59 15.84
N ARG A 428 39.80 38.89 16.92
CA ARG A 428 39.55 40.23 17.51
C ARG A 428 38.92 41.31 16.58
N ASN A 429 37.88 41.94 17.15
CA ASN A 429 37.36 43.30 16.96
C ASN A 429 36.35 43.56 15.81
N LEU A 430 35.09 43.84 16.16
CA LEU A 430 34.58 45.21 16.28
C LEU A 430 33.12 45.25 16.78
N LEU A 431 32.95 46.05 17.82
CA LEU A 431 31.73 46.44 18.52
C LEU A 431 30.94 47.53 17.76
N ASN A 432 29.65 47.59 18.09
CA ASN A 432 28.75 48.76 18.15
C ASN A 432 28.26 49.45 16.86
N SER A 433 26.93 49.59 16.73
CA SER A 433 26.23 50.86 17.04
C SER A 433 24.70 50.81 16.82
N ASN A 434 23.98 51.16 17.90
CA ASN A 434 22.81 52.06 18.03
C ASN A 434 21.48 51.75 17.29
N GLU A 435 20.38 51.46 18.00
CA GLU A 435 19.47 52.30 18.84
C GLU A 435 18.28 52.90 18.05
N ASN A 436 17.04 52.55 18.41
CA ASN A 436 16.08 53.47 19.05
C ASN A 436 14.69 52.84 19.29
N ALA A 437 14.06 53.33 20.36
CA ALA A 437 12.92 52.80 21.12
C ALA A 437 11.57 53.49 20.82
N ILE A 438 10.59 53.20 21.71
CA ILE A 438 9.21 53.74 21.94
C ILE A 438 8.16 52.63 21.69
N GLY A 439 7.27 52.20 22.60
CA GLY A 439 6.86 52.64 23.94
C GLY A 439 5.33 52.51 24.06
N ASP A 440 4.85 51.79 25.10
CA ASP A 440 3.50 51.77 25.72
C ASP A 440 2.30 51.19 24.91
N GLU A 441 1.31 50.46 25.46
CA GLU A 441 0.83 50.26 26.83
C GLU A 441 -0.05 48.98 26.91
N ASN A 442 -0.20 48.39 28.10
CA ASN A 442 -0.94 47.17 28.42
C ASN A 442 -2.47 47.38 28.51
N GLU A 443 -3.26 46.44 27.99
CA GLU A 443 -4.55 46.05 28.57
C GLU A 443 -4.66 44.52 28.62
N ASN A 444 -4.82 44.00 29.84
CA ASN A 444 -5.03 42.59 30.15
C ASN A 444 -6.43 42.15 29.76
N ILE A 445 -6.55 41.13 28.90
CA ILE A 445 -7.72 40.25 28.83
C ILE A 445 -7.20 38.82 28.88
N VAL A 446 -7.76 38.05 29.83
CA VAL A 446 -7.45 36.66 30.14
C VAL A 446 -7.69 35.79 28.89
N GLU A 447 -6.64 35.18 28.35
CA GLU A 447 -6.73 34.13 27.33
C GLU A 447 -6.50 32.76 28.00
N ASP A 448 -7.55 31.95 28.00
CA ASP A 448 -7.51 30.52 28.29
C ASP A 448 -6.61 29.81 27.27
N GLN A 449 -5.72 28.96 27.80
CA GLN A 449 -4.71 28.24 27.04
C GLN A 449 -5.35 27.15 26.16
N VAL A 450 -5.07 27.20 24.85
CA VAL A 450 -5.30 26.09 23.91
C VAL A 450 -3.94 25.51 23.51
N GLU A 451 -3.66 24.29 23.95
CA GLU A 451 -2.46 23.52 23.64
C GLU A 451 -2.46 23.06 22.16
N GLU A 452 -1.45 23.46 21.39
CA GLU A 452 -1.21 22.93 20.04
C GLU A 452 -0.28 21.70 20.07
N ASN A 453 -0.85 20.51 19.88
CA ASN A 453 -0.10 19.27 19.65
C ASN A 453 0.40 19.17 18.19
N TYR A 454 1.72 19.13 17.99
CA TYR A 454 2.36 19.00 16.67
C TYR A 454 2.64 17.53 16.28
N LEU A 455 2.27 17.17 15.03
CA LEU A 455 2.49 15.87 14.37
C LEU A 455 3.47 15.98 13.19
N PRO A 456 4.05 14.85 12.70
CA PRO A 456 4.97 14.83 11.57
C PRO A 456 4.36 15.43 10.30
N ILE A 457 5.17 16.20 9.59
CA ILE A 457 4.82 17.08 8.46
C ILE A 457 3.83 16.48 7.45
N TRP A 458 3.86 15.17 7.14
CA TRP A 458 2.97 14.57 6.12
C TRP A 458 1.55 14.22 6.62
N LEU A 459 1.34 14.00 7.92
CA LEU A 459 -0.01 13.84 8.51
C LEU A 459 -0.76 15.18 8.56
N CYS A 460 -0.03 16.30 8.57
CA CYS A 460 -0.59 17.65 8.67
C CYS A 460 -1.22 18.18 7.35
N HIS A 461 -0.95 17.54 6.20
CA HIS A 461 -1.40 18.03 4.89
C HIS A 461 -2.91 17.82 4.60
N SER A 462 -3.66 17.23 5.53
CA SER A 462 -5.05 16.80 5.30
C SER A 462 -6.06 17.31 6.32
N ARG A 463 -5.70 18.29 7.17
CA ARG A 463 -6.63 18.90 8.14
C ARG A 463 -7.77 19.62 7.39
N PRO A 464 -9.03 19.19 7.51
CA PRO A 464 -10.16 20.03 7.16
C PRO A 464 -10.27 21.11 8.25
N ARG A 465 -10.31 22.40 7.88
CA ARG A 465 -10.76 23.43 8.82
C ARG A 465 -12.26 23.61 8.64
N ILE A 466 -13.01 23.24 9.67
CA ILE A 466 -14.40 23.61 9.81
C ILE A 466 -14.43 25.13 10.05
N ALA A 467 -15.07 25.89 9.17
CA ALA A 467 -15.33 27.30 9.39
C ALA A 467 -16.49 27.43 10.38
N ILE A 468 -16.19 27.35 11.69
CA ILE A 468 -17.08 27.85 12.73
C ILE A 468 -16.43 29.13 13.26
N HIS A 469 -17.24 30.18 13.34
CA HIS A 469 -16.90 31.50 13.82
C HIS A 469 -16.05 31.47 15.11
N ASP A 470 -14.72 31.59 14.99
CA ASP A 470 -13.93 32.48 15.84
C ASP A 470 -12.52 32.73 15.30
N LYS A 471 -11.99 33.91 15.59
CA LYS A 471 -10.81 34.53 14.99
C LYS A 471 -9.50 33.97 15.55
N SER A 472 -8.99 32.86 15.02
CA SER A 472 -7.55 32.52 15.14
C SER A 472 -6.86 32.53 13.77
N ARG A 473 -6.05 33.57 13.54
CA ARG A 473 -5.38 33.87 12.26
C ARG A 473 -4.15 32.98 12.07
N GLY A 474 -4.34 31.83 11.41
CA GLY A 474 -3.26 31.02 10.84
C GLY A 474 -2.82 31.48 9.45
N CYS A 475 -1.55 31.24 9.13
CA CYS A 475 -0.77 31.80 8.01
C CYS A 475 -1.26 31.41 6.60
N PHE A 476 -2.42 31.90 6.13
CA PHE A 476 -2.74 32.11 4.70
C PHE A 476 -3.98 33.00 4.44
N SER A 477 -4.47 33.79 5.42
CA SER A 477 -5.73 34.56 5.25
C SER A 477 -5.64 35.77 4.29
N LYS A 478 -4.45 36.20 3.85
CA LYS A 478 -4.32 37.36 2.94
C LYS A 478 -4.53 37.05 1.45
N TYR A 479 -4.93 35.82 1.09
CA TYR A 479 -5.05 35.42 -0.32
C TYR A 479 -6.49 35.37 -0.87
N PHE A 480 -7.52 35.50 -0.02
CA PHE A 480 -8.93 35.36 -0.46
C PHE A 480 -9.83 36.61 -0.33
N ASP A 481 -9.43 37.64 0.42
CA ASP A 481 -10.32 38.81 0.67
C ASP A 481 -10.21 39.95 -0.38
N SER A 482 -9.94 39.63 -1.65
CA SER A 482 -10.03 40.65 -2.70
C SER A 482 -10.51 40.06 -4.01
N LYS A 483 -11.79 39.68 -4.06
CA LYS A 483 -12.58 39.66 -5.31
C LYS A 483 -14.05 39.39 -5.01
N MET A 484 -14.72 40.42 -4.53
CA MET A 484 -16.17 40.62 -4.65
C MET A 484 -16.35 42.13 -4.80
N GLU A 485 -16.29 42.58 -6.05
CA GLU A 485 -16.91 43.82 -6.52
C GLU A 485 -16.94 43.74 -8.06
N GLU A 486 -18.16 43.70 -8.59
CA GLU A 486 -18.49 43.78 -10.01
C GLU A 486 -18.11 45.15 -10.57
N THR A 487 -17.60 45.20 -11.80
CA THR A 487 -18.04 46.19 -12.80
C THR A 487 -17.63 45.72 -14.20
N THR A 488 -18.60 45.81 -15.10
CA THR A 488 -18.55 45.78 -16.56
C THR A 488 -17.48 46.71 -17.15
N GLU A 489 -16.80 46.27 -18.21
CA GLU A 489 -16.60 47.03 -19.47
C GLU A 489 -15.62 46.31 -20.42
N GLU A 490 -15.95 46.37 -21.71
CA GLU A 490 -15.16 45.92 -22.85
C GLU A 490 -13.90 46.78 -23.03
N ASN A 491 -12.74 46.18 -23.36
CA ASN A 491 -11.88 46.70 -24.45
C ASN A 491 -10.66 45.82 -24.79
N GLN A 492 -10.23 46.00 -26.03
CA GLN A 492 -9.24 45.28 -26.83
C GLN A 492 -7.78 45.61 -26.47
N GLY A 493 -6.85 44.72 -26.86
CA GLY A 493 -5.52 45.13 -27.38
C GLY A 493 -4.29 45.03 -26.45
N GLU A 494 -3.34 44.18 -26.86
CA GLU A 494 -1.90 44.13 -26.55
C GLU A 494 -1.39 43.67 -25.16
N SER A 495 -0.47 42.70 -25.23
CA SER A 495 0.15 41.96 -24.11
C SER A 495 1.27 42.75 -23.44
N TYR A 496 1.00 43.29 -22.25
CA TYR A 496 2.02 43.76 -21.32
C TYR A 496 2.00 42.92 -20.03
N MET A 497 3.13 42.29 -19.70
CA MET A 497 3.27 41.46 -18.49
C MET A 497 2.98 42.28 -17.23
N SER A 498 2.03 41.81 -16.41
CA SER A 498 1.57 42.47 -15.18
C SER A 498 2.73 42.74 -14.20
N LYS A 499 2.67 43.85 -13.45
CA LYS A 499 3.62 44.19 -12.36
C LYS A 499 3.81 43.03 -11.36
N LYS A 500 2.80 42.17 -11.20
CA LYS A 500 2.84 40.95 -10.37
C LYS A 500 3.71 39.85 -11.00
N GLN A 501 3.63 39.65 -12.32
CA GLN A 501 4.45 38.68 -13.05
C GLN A 501 5.93 39.13 -13.12
N GLN A 502 6.18 40.43 -13.32
CA GLN A 502 7.53 40.98 -13.30
C GLN A 502 8.20 40.82 -11.91
N ARG A 503 7.45 41.03 -10.82
CA ARG A 503 7.95 40.78 -9.45
C ARG A 503 8.24 39.30 -9.18
N LYS A 504 7.43 38.38 -9.71
CA LYS A 504 7.65 36.93 -9.59
C LYS A 504 8.90 36.49 -10.37
N ALA A 505 9.11 37.03 -11.57
CA ALA A 505 10.30 36.76 -12.39
C ALA A 505 11.60 37.23 -11.70
N ARG A 506 11.63 38.48 -11.20
CA ARG A 506 12.81 39.01 -10.48
C ARG A 506 13.12 38.25 -9.18
N ARG A 507 12.08 37.76 -8.47
CA ARG A 507 12.26 36.92 -7.27
C ARG A 507 12.84 35.55 -7.63
N HIS A 508 12.38 34.95 -8.73
CA HIS A 508 12.91 33.68 -9.23
C HIS A 508 14.37 33.80 -9.66
N GLU A 509 14.73 34.90 -10.32
CA GLU A 509 16.11 35.18 -10.76
C GLU A 509 17.07 35.40 -9.58
N ARG A 510 16.64 36.13 -8.54
CA ARG A 510 17.41 36.29 -7.28
C ARG A 510 17.61 34.96 -6.54
N LEU A 511 16.60 34.09 -6.50
CA LEU A 511 16.70 32.76 -5.90
C LEU A 511 17.66 31.86 -6.69
N ALA A 512 17.57 31.89 -8.02
CA ALA A 512 18.47 31.15 -8.90
C ALA A 512 19.94 31.61 -8.75
N GLY A 513 20.17 32.93 -8.65
CA GLY A 513 21.47 33.53 -8.36
C GLY A 513 22.06 33.05 -7.03
N ARG A 514 21.29 33.14 -5.93
CA ARG A 514 21.71 32.64 -4.60
C ARG A 514 22.03 31.15 -4.59
N MET A 515 21.28 30.33 -5.35
CA MET A 515 21.58 28.90 -5.47
C MET A 515 22.87 28.64 -6.26
N LYS A 516 23.16 29.44 -7.30
CA LYS A 516 24.39 29.36 -8.09
C LYS A 516 25.63 29.74 -7.26
N GLU A 517 25.50 30.77 -6.42
CA GLU A 517 26.51 31.22 -5.44
C GLU A 517 26.82 30.11 -4.42
N LYS A 518 25.78 29.56 -3.77
CA LYS A 518 25.93 28.46 -2.79
C LYS A 518 26.59 27.22 -3.41
N ARG A 519 26.29 26.91 -4.67
CA ARG A 519 26.92 25.79 -5.41
C ARG A 519 28.40 26.05 -5.70
N LYS A 520 28.79 27.28 -6.07
CA LYS A 520 30.20 27.67 -6.25
C LYS A 520 30.98 27.55 -4.94
N LEU A 521 30.44 28.09 -3.84
CA LEU A 521 31.10 28.04 -2.53
C LEU A 521 31.28 26.60 -2.02
N LYS A 522 30.27 25.74 -2.22
CA LYS A 522 30.33 24.31 -1.88
C LYS A 522 31.33 23.53 -2.75
N LYS A 523 31.60 23.97 -3.98
CA LYS A 523 32.62 23.40 -4.87
C LYS A 523 34.03 23.81 -4.45
N MET A 524 34.22 25.07 -4.03
CA MET A 524 35.50 25.57 -3.48
C MET A 524 35.90 24.81 -2.21
N ARG A 525 35.00 24.74 -1.21
CA ARG A 525 35.22 23.99 0.04
C ARG A 525 35.51 22.50 -0.16
N ARG A 526 34.98 21.91 -1.23
CA ARG A 526 35.27 20.50 -1.61
C ARG A 526 36.66 20.35 -2.23
N LYS A 527 37.14 21.33 -3.00
CA LYS A 527 38.50 21.30 -3.55
C LYS A 527 39.54 21.44 -2.43
N GLU A 528 39.29 22.32 -1.46
CA GLU A 528 40.15 22.49 -0.29
C GLU A 528 40.24 21.21 0.55
N LYS A 529 39.11 20.59 0.93
CA LYS A 529 39.11 19.30 1.65
C LYS A 529 39.82 18.17 0.91
N VAL A 530 39.73 18.13 -0.42
CA VAL A 530 40.41 17.11 -1.23
C VAL A 530 41.92 17.37 -1.31
N ALA A 531 42.34 18.64 -1.37
CA ALA A 531 43.76 19.00 -1.31
C ALA A 531 44.36 18.66 0.07
N GLU A 532 43.60 18.91 1.14
CA GLU A 532 43.97 18.63 2.53
C GLU A 532 44.12 17.11 2.79
N MET A 533 43.18 16.30 2.27
CA MET A 533 43.28 14.83 2.33
C MET A 533 44.45 14.27 1.52
N LYS A 534 44.84 14.93 0.41
CA LYS A 534 46.01 14.52 -0.38
C LYS A 534 47.34 14.84 0.31
N LEU A 535 47.37 15.84 1.19
CA LEU A 535 48.57 16.19 1.96
C LEU A 535 48.84 15.22 3.14
N GLN A 536 47.82 14.46 3.56
CA GLN A 536 47.86 13.63 4.78
C GLN A 536 48.12 12.12 4.54
N GLN A 537 48.38 11.68 3.30
CA GLN A 537 48.68 10.28 3.01
C GLN A 537 50.12 10.09 2.52
N ALA A 538 50.97 9.55 3.38
CA ALA A 538 52.24 8.92 3.00
C ALA A 538 51.99 7.52 2.41
N PRO A 539 52.83 7.02 1.48
CA PRO A 539 52.57 5.77 0.79
C PRO A 539 52.97 4.58 1.66
N VAL A 540 52.05 3.65 1.90
CA VAL A 540 52.35 2.30 2.36
C VAL A 540 51.83 1.29 1.35
N THR A 541 52.74 0.42 0.95
CA THR A 541 52.67 -0.62 -0.08
C THR A 541 51.88 -1.86 0.37
N ASP A 542 51.21 -2.43 -0.63
CA ASP A 542 50.83 -3.83 -0.87
C ASP A 542 50.06 -4.67 0.17
N GLY A 543 49.04 -5.35 -0.36
CA GLY A 543 48.22 -6.34 0.35
C GLY A 543 46.85 -6.52 -0.31
N LEU A 544 46.82 -7.11 -1.51
CA LEU A 544 45.59 -7.56 -2.16
C LEU A 544 45.08 -8.84 -1.48
N VAL A 545 43.78 -8.82 -1.13
CA VAL A 545 42.77 -9.90 -1.10
C VAL A 545 41.80 -9.67 0.08
N GLU A 546 40.49 -9.78 -0.21
CA GLU A 546 39.32 -9.71 0.72
C GLU A 546 38.80 -8.34 1.23
N LYS A 547 38.13 -7.56 0.35
CA LYS A 547 37.06 -6.61 0.77
C LYS A 547 35.96 -6.45 -0.29
N LYS A 548 35.06 -7.43 -0.41
CA LYS A 548 33.70 -7.20 -0.94
C LYS A 548 32.73 -7.32 0.24
N ASN A 549 32.36 -6.20 0.85
CA ASN A 549 31.10 -5.94 1.59
C ASN A 549 31.25 -4.83 2.63
N ASN A 550 31.52 -3.58 2.21
CA ASN A 550 31.28 -2.38 3.04
C ASN A 550 31.33 -1.07 2.20
N LEU A 551 30.69 -1.05 1.02
CA LEU A 551 30.55 0.18 0.24
C LEU A 551 29.27 0.91 0.68
N THR A 552 29.38 2.15 1.14
CA THR A 552 28.24 3.04 1.40
C THR A 552 27.35 3.16 0.16
N LYS A 553 26.06 3.47 0.29
CA LYS A 553 25.16 3.67 -0.87
C LYS A 553 25.69 4.67 -1.90
N LYS A 554 26.44 5.68 -1.45
CA LYS A 554 27.08 6.65 -2.35
C LYS A 554 28.21 5.99 -3.14
N GLN A 555 29.05 5.18 -2.51
CA GLN A 555 30.10 4.42 -3.18
C GLN A 555 29.52 3.37 -4.11
N GLN A 556 28.44 2.66 -3.73
CA GLN A 556 27.75 1.74 -4.62
C GLN A 556 27.16 2.45 -5.85
N LYS A 557 26.52 3.61 -5.66
CA LYS A 557 26.02 4.43 -6.79
C LYS A 557 27.15 4.93 -7.68
N MET A 558 28.30 5.30 -7.11
CA MET A 558 29.48 5.71 -7.88
C MET A 558 30.07 4.51 -8.64
N ALA A 559 30.19 3.34 -8.01
CA ALA A 559 30.69 2.13 -8.64
C ALA A 559 29.80 1.66 -9.79
N ILE A 560 28.46 1.70 -9.62
CA ILE A 560 27.52 1.40 -10.70
C ILE A 560 27.65 2.40 -11.84
N LYS A 561 27.72 3.70 -11.52
CA LYS A 561 27.90 4.75 -12.53
C LYS A 561 29.22 4.59 -13.28
N GLU A 562 30.31 4.33 -12.57
CA GLU A 562 31.62 4.10 -13.15
C GLU A 562 31.63 2.85 -14.03
N ARG A 563 30.98 1.76 -13.60
CA ARG A 563 30.85 0.55 -14.40
C ARG A 563 30.07 0.78 -15.70
N LEU A 564 28.95 1.49 -15.63
CA LEU A 564 28.15 1.84 -16.81
C LEU A 564 28.90 2.77 -17.77
N LEU A 565 29.61 3.78 -17.24
CA LEU A 565 30.43 4.67 -18.05
C LEU A 565 31.63 3.94 -18.65
N LYS A 566 32.25 3.01 -17.92
CA LYS A 566 33.36 2.19 -18.43
C LYS A 566 32.91 1.31 -19.60
N ALA A 567 31.68 0.78 -19.54
CA ALA A 567 31.12 -0.01 -20.62
C ALA A 567 30.93 0.80 -21.91
N GLN A 568 30.82 2.14 -21.84
CA GLN A 568 30.75 2.99 -23.02
C GLN A 568 32.03 2.87 -23.85
N GLY A 569 31.91 2.23 -25.01
CA GLY A 569 33.01 2.07 -25.98
C GLY A 569 33.91 0.85 -25.76
N THR A 570 33.79 0.13 -24.64
CA THR A 570 34.60 -1.10 -24.39
C THR A 570 33.79 -2.39 -24.43
N SER A 571 32.46 -2.29 -24.41
CA SER A 571 31.53 -3.43 -24.46
C SER A 571 30.77 -3.43 -25.78
N PRO A 572 30.15 -4.56 -26.17
CA PRO A 572 29.28 -4.60 -27.33
C PRO A 572 28.20 -3.51 -27.26
N LYS A 573 27.93 -2.89 -28.40
CA LYS A 573 26.92 -1.85 -28.52
C LYS A 573 25.58 -2.50 -28.79
N ILE A 574 24.58 -2.20 -27.97
CA ILE A 574 23.20 -2.63 -28.20
C ILE A 574 22.34 -1.37 -28.37
N CYS A 575 21.72 -1.21 -29.53
CA CYS A 575 20.76 -0.13 -29.78
C CYS A 575 19.32 -0.66 -29.75
N ILE A 576 18.44 0.06 -29.05
CA ILE A 576 17.00 -0.10 -29.20
C ILE A 576 16.53 0.95 -30.22
N ASN A 577 16.08 0.49 -31.39
CA ASN A 577 15.55 1.36 -32.44
C ASN A 577 14.11 1.75 -32.09
N LEU A 578 13.92 2.97 -31.59
CA LEU A 578 12.63 3.52 -31.18
C LEU A 578 11.93 4.31 -32.30
N GLY A 579 12.46 4.28 -33.53
CA GLY A 579 11.85 4.94 -34.70
C GLY A 579 10.42 4.46 -35.03
N PHE A 580 10.03 3.28 -34.56
CA PHE A 580 8.67 2.74 -34.70
C PHE A 580 7.68 3.32 -33.66
N ALA A 581 8.12 4.16 -32.72
CA ALA A 581 7.25 4.75 -31.69
C ALA A 581 6.01 5.45 -32.28
N ALA A 582 6.16 6.13 -33.42
CA ALA A 582 5.06 6.86 -34.05
C ALA A 582 3.96 5.94 -34.64
N THR A 583 4.24 4.66 -34.86
CA THR A 583 3.28 3.71 -35.44
C THR A 583 2.53 2.89 -34.37
N MET A 584 2.87 3.07 -33.09
CA MET A 584 2.27 2.32 -31.97
C MET A 584 1.17 3.10 -31.27
N GLU A 585 0.15 2.40 -30.78
CA GLU A 585 -0.88 3.00 -29.94
C GLU A 585 -0.32 3.41 -28.56
N THR A 586 -1.01 4.33 -27.87
CA THR A 586 -0.61 4.77 -26.52
C THR A 586 -0.46 3.61 -25.51
N LYS A 587 -1.26 2.54 -25.67
CA LYS A 587 -1.16 1.32 -24.84
C LYS A 587 0.13 0.55 -25.11
N GLU A 588 0.55 0.46 -26.36
CA GLU A 588 1.76 -0.22 -26.80
C GLU A 588 3.00 0.58 -26.37
N LEU A 589 2.99 1.90 -26.56
CA LEU A 589 4.00 2.82 -26.02
C LEU A 589 4.13 2.68 -24.51
N SER A 590 3.02 2.62 -23.79
CA SER A 590 2.99 2.40 -22.34
C SER A 590 3.66 1.07 -21.92
N ARG A 591 3.50 0.01 -22.72
CA ARG A 591 4.18 -1.29 -22.52
C ARG A 591 5.65 -1.22 -22.88
N LEU A 592 6.02 -0.62 -24.02
CA LEU A 592 7.40 -0.42 -24.45
C LEU A 592 8.20 0.36 -23.40
N SER A 593 7.63 1.45 -22.86
CA SER A 593 8.21 2.21 -21.75
C SER A 593 8.53 1.34 -20.52
N THR A 594 7.69 0.35 -20.23
CA THR A 594 7.91 -0.60 -19.12
C THR A 594 9.04 -1.58 -19.45
N GLN A 595 9.15 -2.00 -20.72
CA GLN A 595 10.24 -2.85 -21.20
C GLN A 595 11.59 -2.10 -21.17
N LEU A 596 11.63 -0.82 -21.56
CA LEU A 596 12.83 0.03 -21.46
C LEU A 596 13.31 0.20 -20.00
N ARG A 597 12.40 0.38 -19.04
CA ARG A 597 12.76 0.42 -17.62
C ARG A 597 13.39 -0.90 -17.15
N ARG A 598 12.81 -2.03 -17.56
CA ARG A 598 13.30 -3.37 -17.16
C ARG A 598 14.69 -3.64 -17.72
N LEU A 599 14.89 -3.44 -19.02
CA LEU A 599 16.19 -3.69 -19.65
C LEU A 599 17.29 -2.76 -19.10
N TYR A 600 16.98 -1.48 -18.82
CA TYR A 600 17.95 -0.60 -18.17
C TYR A 600 18.27 -1.08 -16.74
N GLY A 601 17.25 -1.57 -16.02
CA GLY A 601 17.42 -2.24 -14.73
C GLY A 601 18.38 -3.42 -14.81
N SER A 602 18.21 -4.32 -15.79
CA SER A 602 19.10 -5.46 -16.02
C SER A 602 20.53 -5.01 -16.31
N ASN A 603 20.71 -4.06 -17.24
CA ASN A 603 22.03 -3.54 -17.58
C ASN A 603 22.72 -2.91 -16.36
N ARG A 604 21.99 -2.12 -15.57
CA ARG A 604 22.50 -1.46 -14.37
C ARG A 604 23.01 -2.46 -13.32
N HIS A 605 22.34 -3.59 -13.16
CA HIS A 605 22.71 -4.60 -12.16
C HIS A 605 23.71 -5.64 -12.67
N SER A 606 23.91 -5.74 -13.99
CA SER A 606 24.90 -6.64 -14.57
C SER A 606 26.32 -6.36 -14.06
N PRO A 607 27.12 -7.40 -13.76
CA PRO A 607 28.54 -7.25 -13.50
C PRO A 607 29.31 -6.79 -14.74
N ASN A 608 28.80 -7.10 -15.95
CA ASN A 608 29.37 -6.76 -17.24
C ASN A 608 28.31 -6.05 -18.10
N PRO A 609 28.02 -4.75 -17.85
CA PRO A 609 27.04 -4.03 -18.65
C PRO A 609 27.51 -3.83 -20.08
N VAL A 610 26.53 -3.66 -20.97
CA VAL A 610 26.72 -3.32 -22.38
C VAL A 610 26.57 -1.81 -22.62
N HIS A 611 27.09 -1.34 -23.75
CA HIS A 611 26.92 0.03 -24.19
C HIS A 611 25.53 0.18 -24.83
N LEU A 612 24.59 0.77 -24.08
CA LEU A 612 23.19 0.88 -24.46
C LEU A 612 22.89 2.20 -25.19
N TYR A 613 22.20 2.11 -26.33
CA TYR A 613 21.69 3.23 -27.12
C TYR A 613 20.17 3.16 -27.25
N PHE A 614 19.51 4.32 -27.19
CA PHE A 614 18.15 4.54 -27.64
C PHE A 614 18.21 5.44 -28.88
N CYS A 615 18.01 4.84 -30.05
CA CYS A 615 18.09 5.51 -31.35
C CYS A 615 16.67 5.87 -31.83
N GLY A 616 16.52 6.92 -32.65
CA GLY A 616 15.20 7.44 -33.04
C GLY A 616 14.38 7.95 -31.84
N PHE A 617 15.04 8.52 -30.84
CA PHE A 617 14.44 8.91 -29.57
C PHE A 617 15.07 10.18 -28.98
N SER A 618 14.24 11.21 -28.85
CA SER A 618 14.62 12.55 -28.40
C SER A 618 13.77 13.00 -27.21
N PRO A 619 14.30 13.86 -26.32
CA PRO A 619 13.52 14.52 -25.27
C PRO A 619 12.29 15.31 -25.77
N ALA A 620 12.25 15.66 -27.06
CA ALA A 620 11.12 16.34 -27.69
C ALA A 620 9.94 15.40 -28.01
N ASP A 621 10.17 14.08 -28.06
CA ASP A 621 9.16 13.13 -28.52
C ASP A 621 8.08 12.88 -27.46
N GLU A 622 6.84 12.64 -27.90
CA GLU A 622 5.74 12.25 -27.02
C GLU A 622 6.10 10.99 -26.21
N PHE A 623 6.75 10.02 -26.85
CA PHE A 623 7.16 8.79 -26.19
C PHE A 623 8.19 9.03 -25.07
N TYR A 624 9.03 10.06 -25.18
CA TYR A 624 9.93 10.47 -24.10
C TYR A 624 9.15 10.94 -22.89
N GLN A 625 8.10 11.74 -23.08
CA GLN A 625 7.24 12.21 -21.99
C GLN A 625 6.52 11.06 -21.30
N ILE A 626 6.09 10.05 -22.05
CA ILE A 626 5.55 8.80 -21.49
C ILE A 626 6.61 8.10 -20.64
N CYS A 627 7.86 7.99 -21.12
CA CYS A 627 8.93 7.37 -20.36
C CYS A 627 9.30 8.15 -19.09
N ALA A 628 9.40 9.48 -19.18
CA ALA A 628 9.75 10.35 -18.06
C ALA A 628 8.67 10.38 -16.97
N SER A 629 7.39 10.34 -17.36
CA SER A 629 6.26 10.31 -16.41
C SER A 629 6.09 8.95 -15.73
N LYS A 630 6.39 7.85 -16.42
CA LYS A 630 6.21 6.48 -15.89
C LYS A 630 7.40 5.95 -15.10
N ASN A 631 8.60 6.44 -15.40
CA ASN A 631 9.85 5.90 -14.87
C ASN A 631 10.60 6.99 -14.09
N ASP A 632 10.48 6.97 -12.76
CA ASP A 632 11.19 7.90 -11.89
C ASP A 632 12.70 7.88 -12.16
N GLY A 633 13.26 9.05 -12.46
CA GLY A 633 14.67 9.20 -12.77
C GLY A 633 15.08 8.75 -14.18
N PHE A 634 14.14 8.57 -15.12
CA PHE A 634 14.43 8.26 -16.53
C PHE A 634 15.45 9.22 -17.16
N SER A 635 15.31 10.52 -16.89
CA SER A 635 16.24 11.56 -17.36
C SER A 635 17.67 11.44 -16.80
N SER A 636 17.89 10.53 -15.84
CA SER A 636 19.20 10.24 -15.24
C SER A 636 19.77 8.89 -15.66
N TYR A 637 19.14 8.22 -16.63
CA TYR A 637 19.66 6.97 -17.19
C TYR A 637 21.01 7.21 -17.87
N ILE A 638 21.96 6.30 -17.66
CA ILE A 638 23.23 6.30 -18.37
C ILE A 638 23.04 5.44 -19.62
N VAL A 639 22.47 6.08 -20.65
CA VAL A 639 22.15 5.52 -21.97
C VAL A 639 22.40 6.63 -22.98
N GLU A 640 22.97 6.29 -24.13
CA GLU A 640 23.09 7.24 -25.23
C GLU A 640 21.73 7.40 -25.92
N MET A 641 21.16 8.61 -25.90
CA MET A 641 19.87 8.92 -26.54
C MET A 641 20.12 9.83 -27.74
N THR A 642 19.64 9.44 -28.92
CA THR A 642 19.76 10.23 -30.14
C THR A 642 18.49 10.19 -30.97
N ALA A 643 18.20 11.29 -31.66
CA ALA A 643 17.12 11.37 -32.64
C ALA A 643 17.46 10.63 -33.94
N GLU A 644 18.74 10.38 -34.19
CA GLU A 644 19.24 9.69 -35.39
C GLU A 644 18.88 8.20 -35.35
N ALA A 645 18.66 7.62 -36.54
CA ALA A 645 18.44 6.19 -36.68
C ALA A 645 19.77 5.43 -36.54
N PRO A 646 19.75 4.12 -36.20
CA PRO A 646 20.99 3.33 -36.08
C PRO A 646 21.90 3.39 -37.32
N GLU A 647 21.29 3.50 -38.51
CA GLU A 647 21.94 3.50 -39.82
C GLU A 647 22.67 4.81 -40.11
N ASP A 648 22.24 5.91 -39.49
CA ASP A 648 22.88 7.21 -39.59
C ASP A 648 24.04 7.35 -38.59
N LEU A 649 24.00 6.58 -37.49
CA LEU A 649 24.95 6.67 -36.38
C LEU A 649 26.16 5.74 -36.54
N PHE A 650 26.00 4.61 -37.23
CA PHE A 650 27.03 3.56 -37.32
C PHE A 650 27.27 3.13 -38.76
N ALA A 651 28.47 2.64 -39.07
CA ALA A 651 28.79 2.08 -40.38
C ALA A 651 27.94 0.83 -40.66
N PHE A 652 27.37 0.74 -41.87
CA PHE A 652 26.47 -0.36 -42.25
C PHE A 652 27.08 -1.75 -42.04
N GLU A 653 28.38 -1.93 -42.30
CA GLU A 653 29.06 -3.21 -42.07
C GLU A 653 29.15 -3.62 -40.59
N ASP A 654 29.00 -2.68 -39.66
CA ASP A 654 29.07 -2.92 -38.22
C ASP A 654 27.71 -3.17 -37.57
N ILE A 655 26.62 -2.91 -38.28
CA ILE A 655 25.26 -3.11 -37.77
C ILE A 655 24.80 -4.55 -38.03
N ILE A 656 24.28 -5.19 -36.99
CA ILE A 656 23.55 -6.45 -37.04
C ILE A 656 22.14 -6.19 -36.51
N TYR A 657 21.15 -6.22 -37.40
CA TYR A 657 19.76 -5.99 -37.04
C TYR A 657 19.09 -7.28 -36.58
N LEU A 658 18.58 -7.31 -35.35
CA LEU A 658 17.97 -8.50 -34.79
C LEU A 658 16.50 -8.60 -35.21
N SER A 659 16.18 -9.71 -35.89
CA SER A 659 14.84 -10.03 -36.34
C SER A 659 14.55 -11.51 -36.11
N PRO A 660 13.40 -11.89 -35.51
CA PRO A 660 13.01 -13.29 -35.37
C PRO A 660 12.81 -13.98 -36.73
N ASP A 661 12.56 -13.22 -37.80
CA ASP A 661 12.33 -13.71 -39.16
C ASP A 661 13.61 -13.89 -39.98
N SER A 662 14.79 -13.58 -39.43
CA SER A 662 16.06 -13.74 -40.14
C SER A 662 16.42 -15.22 -40.34
N GLU A 663 16.95 -15.58 -41.50
CA GLU A 663 17.43 -16.95 -41.76
C GLU A 663 18.72 -17.26 -40.99
N ASN A 664 19.57 -16.25 -40.78
CA ASN A 664 20.86 -16.39 -40.11
C ASN A 664 20.69 -16.39 -38.59
N ALA A 665 21.15 -17.44 -37.92
CA ALA A 665 21.25 -17.49 -36.46
C ALA A 665 22.45 -16.69 -35.96
N LEU A 666 22.28 -15.97 -34.85
CA LEU A 666 23.37 -15.22 -34.23
C LEU A 666 24.30 -16.17 -33.47
N GLU A 667 25.54 -16.28 -33.91
CA GLU A 667 26.52 -17.22 -33.34
C GLU A 667 27.28 -16.65 -32.14
N THR A 668 27.68 -15.38 -32.20
CA THR A 668 28.49 -14.73 -31.16
C THR A 668 28.22 -13.22 -31.08
N LEU A 669 28.72 -12.59 -30.01
CA LEU A 669 28.71 -11.13 -29.82
C LEU A 669 30.12 -10.57 -29.97
N GLU A 670 30.42 -10.08 -31.16
CA GLU A 670 31.60 -9.30 -31.49
C GLU A 670 31.56 -7.90 -30.86
N SER A 671 32.70 -7.43 -30.33
CA SER A 671 32.78 -6.15 -29.61
C SER A 671 32.83 -4.92 -30.52
N ASN A 672 33.21 -5.09 -31.79
CA ASN A 672 33.21 -4.04 -32.82
C ASN A 672 31.83 -3.88 -33.50
N LYS A 673 30.88 -4.79 -33.27
CA LYS A 673 29.55 -4.75 -33.88
C LYS A 673 28.51 -4.03 -33.01
N VAL A 674 27.43 -3.62 -33.67
CA VAL A 674 26.25 -2.98 -33.09
C VAL A 674 25.04 -3.87 -33.30
N TYR A 675 24.43 -4.32 -32.21
CA TYR A 675 23.23 -5.17 -32.26
C TYR A 675 22.00 -4.30 -32.09
N VAL A 676 21.14 -4.26 -33.10
CA VAL A 676 19.93 -3.41 -33.11
C VAL A 676 18.70 -4.26 -32.79
N ILE A 677 17.95 -3.86 -31.77
CA ILE A 677 16.66 -4.44 -31.40
C ILE A 677 15.56 -3.47 -31.82
N GLY A 678 14.60 -3.91 -32.62
CA GLY A 678 13.41 -3.12 -32.93
C GLY A 678 12.59 -2.85 -31.68
N GLY A 679 12.39 -1.58 -31.33
CA GLY A 679 11.59 -1.14 -30.19
C GLY A 679 10.09 -1.23 -30.47
N ILE A 680 9.59 -2.40 -30.83
CA ILE A 680 8.22 -2.63 -31.29
C ILE A 680 7.46 -3.43 -30.23
N VAL A 681 6.25 -2.97 -29.90
CA VAL A 681 5.26 -3.73 -29.13
C VAL A 681 4.00 -3.73 -29.96
N ASP A 682 3.70 -4.88 -30.56
CA ASP A 682 2.57 -5.05 -31.47
C ASP A 682 1.73 -6.24 -30.98
N ASP A 683 0.44 -5.99 -30.74
CA ASP A 683 -0.52 -7.00 -30.31
C ASP A 683 -0.97 -7.95 -31.45
N THR A 684 -0.69 -7.61 -32.72
CA THR A 684 -1.04 -8.40 -33.92
C THR A 684 0.12 -9.16 -34.56
N VAL A 685 1.36 -8.92 -34.12
CA VAL A 685 2.61 -9.54 -34.61
C VAL A 685 2.73 -9.48 -36.15
N GLU A 686 3.11 -8.32 -36.66
CA GLU A 686 3.49 -8.14 -38.06
C GLU A 686 4.81 -8.87 -38.38
N LYS A 687 4.71 -9.90 -39.22
CA LYS A 687 5.89 -10.65 -39.69
C LYS A 687 6.77 -9.79 -40.60
N ASN A 688 8.08 -9.99 -40.49
CA ASN A 688 9.12 -9.39 -41.33
C ASN A 688 9.33 -7.88 -41.16
N LEU A 689 8.70 -7.18 -40.21
CA LEU A 689 8.86 -5.72 -40.09
C LEU A 689 10.34 -5.31 -39.88
N SER A 690 10.99 -5.88 -38.86
CA SER A 690 12.42 -5.67 -38.58
C SER A 690 13.33 -6.20 -39.70
N LEU A 691 12.95 -7.30 -40.34
CA LEU A 691 13.72 -7.88 -41.45
C LEU A 691 13.68 -7.00 -42.70
N ASN A 692 12.50 -6.47 -43.03
CA ASN A 692 12.30 -5.57 -44.15
C ASN A 692 13.02 -4.26 -43.93
N HIS A 693 13.00 -3.72 -42.70
CA HIS A 693 13.82 -2.56 -42.34
C HIS A 693 15.31 -2.84 -42.64
N ALA A 694 15.85 -3.95 -42.14
CA ALA A 694 17.25 -4.32 -42.40
C ALA A 694 17.55 -4.46 -43.91
N LYS A 695 16.66 -5.12 -44.68
CA LYS A 695 16.80 -5.28 -46.14
C LYS A 695 16.80 -3.95 -46.89
N ASN A 696 15.92 -3.02 -46.50
CA ASN A 696 15.79 -1.70 -47.15
C ASN A 696 17.08 -0.88 -47.04
N PHE A 697 17.82 -1.04 -45.95
CA PHE A 697 19.11 -0.37 -45.72
C PHE A 697 20.33 -1.25 -46.06
N ASN A 698 20.11 -2.43 -46.64
CA ASN A 698 21.16 -3.40 -46.96
C ASN A 698 22.05 -3.78 -45.75
N ILE A 699 21.41 -3.93 -44.58
CA ILE A 699 22.05 -4.26 -43.30
C ILE A 699 21.94 -5.76 -43.03
N LYS A 700 23.00 -6.34 -42.44
CA LYS A 700 22.99 -7.75 -42.02
C LYS A 700 21.93 -7.97 -40.93
N SER A 701 21.11 -9.00 -41.09
CA SER A 701 20.15 -9.42 -40.08
C SER A 701 20.52 -10.75 -39.44
N ALA A 702 20.17 -10.92 -38.16
CA ALA A 702 20.31 -12.19 -37.44
C ALA A 702 19.10 -12.45 -36.52
N ARG A 703 18.77 -13.71 -36.26
CA ARG A 703 17.81 -14.13 -35.23
C ARG A 703 18.53 -14.74 -34.04
N LEU A 704 17.88 -14.77 -32.88
CA LEU A 704 18.40 -15.51 -31.74
C LEU A 704 18.43 -17.03 -32.06
N PRO A 705 19.46 -17.77 -31.62
CA PRO A 705 19.63 -19.18 -31.97
C PRO A 705 18.79 -20.10 -31.07
N ILE A 706 17.49 -19.82 -30.97
CA ILE A 706 16.54 -20.55 -30.11
C ILE A 706 16.42 -22.00 -30.56
N GLN A 707 16.31 -22.22 -31.87
CA GLN A 707 16.07 -23.55 -32.44
C GLN A 707 17.32 -24.44 -32.41
N GLU A 708 18.50 -23.83 -32.35
CA GLU A 708 19.79 -24.48 -32.30
C GLU A 708 20.14 -24.96 -30.88
N HIS A 709 19.68 -24.24 -29.84
CA HIS A 709 20.09 -24.49 -28.45
C HIS A 709 18.96 -24.90 -27.50
N LEU A 710 17.69 -24.69 -27.86
CA LEU A 710 16.53 -25.15 -27.09
C LEU A 710 15.74 -26.21 -27.88
N VAL A 711 15.08 -27.09 -27.14
CA VAL A 711 14.21 -28.14 -27.72
C VAL A 711 12.73 -27.78 -27.50
N PRO A 712 11.84 -28.16 -28.44
CA PRO A 712 10.40 -28.06 -28.23
C PRO A 712 9.95 -28.93 -27.04
N CYS A 713 9.14 -28.35 -26.16
CA CYS A 713 8.61 -29.01 -24.95
C CYS A 713 7.07 -28.95 -24.87
N SER A 714 6.43 -28.65 -26.00
CA SER A 714 4.98 -28.68 -26.21
C SER A 714 4.69 -29.18 -27.64
N SER A 715 3.53 -29.81 -27.85
CA SER A 715 3.10 -30.32 -29.16
C SER A 715 2.94 -29.23 -30.23
N ASN A 716 2.68 -27.98 -29.83
CA ASN A 716 2.70 -26.79 -30.67
C ASN A 716 3.66 -25.74 -30.08
N PRO A 717 4.96 -25.78 -30.39
CA PRO A 717 5.89 -24.75 -29.93
C PRO A 717 5.41 -23.37 -30.42
N GLY A 718 5.32 -22.42 -29.48
CA GLY A 718 4.80 -21.08 -29.74
C GLY A 718 5.75 -20.23 -30.59
N THR A 719 5.38 -18.97 -30.82
CA THR A 719 6.19 -18.02 -31.59
C THR A 719 7.58 -17.77 -30.98
N THR A 720 8.62 -17.72 -31.83
CA THR A 720 10.00 -17.32 -31.47
C THR A 720 10.14 -15.81 -31.24
N VAL A 721 9.07 -15.04 -31.43
CA VAL A 721 9.02 -13.60 -31.17
C VAL A 721 9.08 -13.35 -29.66
N LEU A 722 10.07 -12.56 -29.24
CA LEU A 722 10.31 -12.17 -27.85
C LEU A 722 10.11 -10.66 -27.67
N THR A 723 9.82 -10.26 -26.44
CA THR A 723 9.74 -8.82 -26.08
C THR A 723 11.12 -8.16 -26.10
N VAL A 724 11.17 -6.84 -26.29
CA VAL A 724 12.42 -6.05 -26.36
C VAL A 724 13.33 -6.33 -25.17
N ASN A 725 12.76 -6.36 -23.95
CA ASN A 725 13.56 -6.63 -22.76
C ASN A 725 14.06 -8.07 -22.68
N GLN A 726 13.32 -9.05 -23.20
CA GLN A 726 13.78 -10.45 -23.21
C GLN A 726 14.94 -10.65 -24.19
N VAL A 727 14.86 -10.06 -25.38
CA VAL A 727 15.98 -10.08 -26.33
C VAL A 727 17.21 -9.44 -25.69
N PHE A 728 17.04 -8.28 -25.04
CA PHE A 728 18.13 -7.63 -24.33
C PHE A 728 18.74 -8.48 -23.22
N ASP A 729 17.91 -9.06 -22.33
CA ASP A 729 18.38 -9.88 -21.22
C ASP A 729 19.14 -11.13 -21.72
N ILE A 730 18.70 -11.74 -22.83
CA ILE A 730 19.41 -12.85 -23.48
C ILE A 730 20.80 -12.42 -23.96
N LEU A 731 20.90 -11.30 -24.68
CA LEU A 731 22.19 -10.81 -25.19
C LEU A 731 23.14 -10.44 -24.04
N LEU A 732 22.60 -9.81 -22.99
CA LEU A 732 23.37 -9.45 -21.81
C LEU A 732 23.89 -10.69 -21.08
N LYS A 733 23.05 -11.71 -20.92
CA LYS A 733 23.43 -12.98 -20.28
C LYS A 733 24.43 -13.75 -21.12
N TYR A 734 24.24 -13.83 -22.44
CA TYR A 734 25.21 -14.45 -23.35
C TYR A 734 26.55 -13.69 -23.35
N TYR A 735 26.53 -12.36 -23.26
CA TYR A 735 27.77 -11.58 -23.14
C TYR A 735 28.55 -11.96 -21.87
N GLU A 736 27.86 -12.25 -20.78
CA GLU A 736 28.45 -12.72 -19.52
C GLU A 736 28.95 -14.16 -19.59
N THR A 737 28.15 -15.09 -20.13
CA THR A 737 28.40 -16.54 -20.01
C THR A 737 29.08 -17.15 -21.22
N LYS A 738 28.92 -16.53 -22.39
CA LYS A 738 29.27 -17.09 -23.71
C LYS A 738 28.59 -18.44 -24.00
N ASP A 739 27.47 -18.71 -23.33
CA ASP A 739 26.68 -19.93 -23.48
C ASP A 739 25.24 -19.58 -23.88
N TRP A 740 24.87 -19.93 -25.11
CA TRP A 740 23.52 -19.71 -25.64
C TRP A 740 22.47 -20.54 -24.91
N THR A 741 22.78 -21.76 -24.49
CA THR A 741 21.84 -22.64 -23.79
C THR A 741 21.48 -22.03 -22.43
N GLU A 742 22.47 -21.51 -21.69
CA GLU A 742 22.23 -20.83 -20.41
C GLU A 742 21.45 -19.52 -20.61
N ALA A 743 21.87 -18.69 -21.58
CA ALA A 743 21.25 -17.40 -21.83
C ALA A 743 19.79 -17.53 -22.27
N LEU A 744 19.51 -18.44 -23.21
CA LEU A 744 18.17 -18.71 -23.71
C LEU A 744 17.32 -19.42 -22.64
N GLY A 745 17.87 -20.42 -21.95
CA GLY A 745 17.16 -21.14 -20.89
C GLY A 745 16.74 -20.26 -19.71
N SER A 746 17.49 -19.18 -19.44
CA SER A 746 17.19 -18.24 -18.35
C SER A 746 16.10 -17.23 -18.70
N HIS A 747 15.94 -16.87 -19.99
CA HIS A 747 15.17 -15.69 -20.39
C HIS A 747 14.09 -15.94 -21.47
N VAL A 748 14.10 -17.10 -22.14
CA VAL A 748 12.97 -17.54 -22.98
C VAL A 748 11.88 -18.13 -22.08
N PRO A 749 10.66 -17.56 -22.04
CA PRO A 749 9.60 -18.06 -21.17
C PRO A 749 9.12 -19.46 -21.57
N PHE A 750 8.86 -20.32 -20.59
CA PHE A 750 8.35 -21.68 -20.84
C PHE A 750 7.07 -21.71 -21.68
N ARG A 751 6.17 -20.74 -21.51
CA ARG A 751 4.94 -20.59 -22.33
C ARG A 751 5.18 -20.42 -23.84
N LYS A 752 6.43 -20.20 -24.27
CA LYS A 752 6.81 -20.17 -25.69
C LYS A 752 7.03 -21.57 -26.27
N GLY A 753 6.93 -22.63 -25.46
CA GLY A 753 7.00 -24.02 -25.91
C GLY A 753 8.42 -24.54 -26.16
N TYR A 754 9.45 -23.83 -25.68
CA TYR A 754 10.86 -24.23 -25.76
C TYR A 754 11.45 -24.40 -24.36
N CYS A 755 12.29 -25.42 -24.16
CA CYS A 755 13.04 -25.64 -22.93
C CYS A 755 14.44 -26.18 -23.20
N THR A 756 15.31 -26.17 -22.18
CA THR A 756 16.67 -26.70 -22.31
C THR A 756 16.65 -28.23 -22.47
N PRO A 757 17.60 -28.83 -23.21
CA PRO A 757 17.66 -30.28 -23.39
C PRO A 757 17.62 -31.06 -22.06
N SER A 758 18.40 -30.61 -21.07
CA SER A 758 18.46 -31.20 -19.72
C SER A 758 17.12 -31.20 -18.96
N ARG A 759 16.24 -30.24 -19.26
CA ARG A 759 14.94 -30.10 -18.58
C ARG A 759 13.88 -31.00 -19.21
N ARG A 760 14.03 -31.36 -20.49
CA ARG A 760 13.13 -32.29 -21.18
C ARG A 760 13.23 -33.70 -20.60
N ASP A 761 14.45 -34.16 -20.31
CA ASP A 761 14.71 -35.49 -19.76
C ASP A 761 14.19 -35.68 -18.32
N GLY A 762 13.88 -34.58 -17.61
CA GLY A 762 13.31 -34.58 -16.26
C GLY A 762 11.79 -34.42 -16.18
N LEU A 763 11.08 -34.30 -17.32
CA LEU A 763 9.62 -34.13 -17.34
C LEU A 763 8.95 -35.51 -17.24
N SER A 764 8.32 -35.81 -16.11
CA SER A 764 7.42 -36.97 -15.99
C SER A 764 6.15 -36.77 -16.84
N PRO A 765 5.45 -37.84 -17.27
CA PRO A 765 4.22 -37.73 -18.09
C PRO A 765 3.12 -36.85 -17.48
N LYS A 766 3.13 -36.67 -16.15
CA LYS A 766 2.21 -35.79 -15.41
C LYS A 766 2.43 -34.29 -15.65
N ALA A 767 3.65 -33.89 -16.03
CA ALA A 767 4.00 -32.50 -16.30
C ALA A 767 3.56 -32.04 -17.71
N GLU A 768 3.34 -32.99 -18.64
CA GLU A 768 2.77 -32.68 -19.96
C GLU A 768 1.30 -32.23 -19.85
N GLU A 769 0.50 -32.82 -18.95
CA GLU A 769 -0.90 -32.41 -18.70
C GLU A 769 -1.02 -31.01 -18.09
N ASP A 770 -0.13 -30.63 -17.16
CA ASP A 770 -0.12 -29.28 -16.57
C ASP A 770 0.33 -28.20 -17.56
N SER A 771 1.20 -28.55 -18.53
CA SER A 771 1.61 -27.62 -19.60
C SER A 771 0.46 -27.24 -20.53
N ASN A 772 -0.45 -28.18 -20.80
CA ASN A 772 -1.65 -27.94 -21.62
C ASN A 772 -2.69 -27.09 -20.89
N ARG A 773 -2.71 -27.08 -19.55
CA ARG A 773 -3.61 -26.21 -18.76
C ARG A 773 -3.17 -24.74 -18.71
N MET A 774 -1.89 -24.43 -18.89
CA MET A 774 -1.39 -23.04 -18.90
C MET A 774 -1.57 -22.31 -20.23
N CYS A 775 -2.04 -22.99 -21.28
CA CYS A 775 -2.28 -22.41 -22.62
C CYS A 775 -3.76 -22.10 -22.92
N LEU A 776 -4.67 -22.21 -21.95
CA LEU A 776 -6.07 -21.76 -22.04
C LEU A 776 -6.30 -20.47 -21.24
#